data_AF-A0A9E5RKT0-F1
#
_entry.id   AF-A0A9E5RKT0-F1
#
_cell.length_a   1.000
_cell.length_b   1.000
_cell.length_c   1.000
_cell.angle_alpha   90.00
_cell.angle_beta   90.00
_cell.angle_gamma   90.00
#
_symmetry.space_group_name_H-M   'P 1'
#
loop_
_entity.id
_entity.type
_entity.pdbx_description
1 polymer ?
#
loop_
_entity_poly.entity_id
_entity_poly.type
_entity_poly.pdbx_seq_one_letter_code
_entity_poly.pdbx_strand_id
1 'polypeptide(L)'
;MVSPDTVRFAQFNASLNRSNAGELTTDLSTPDNAQAKTVAEIIQRVNPDVLLVNEFDFDESGTAAELFQQNYLGVSQNGVDPVDYPYYYVAPSNTGIPSGFDLNNNGSVGGPDDAFGFGFFPGQFGMAVYSKYPIDTENVRTFQNFLWKDMPGALLPDDPNTPEPNDWYSAEELEAFRLSSKSHWDIPIEVNGETVHFLTSHPTPPVFDGPEDRNGRRNHDEIRFWSDYVTPGEGDYIYDDAGNTGGLATGSKFVIAGDQNADPFDGDSVEDAILQLLNNPLINTSVTPSSEGGVDAAERQGGANTTHINNPAFDTADFADTTPGNLRADYVLPSQNLEITDAQVFWPTSDAPQFNLVGNFPFPSSDHRLVWVDLATEPAADPNRRTVAGVDFLGEVTFPTSLTFEGTQVGGLSGIAYDAANDIYYSIADDRSQFNPARFYTLSIDLNDGELQDGDISFEDVTTLRDESGEPFAALSLDPEGIALAPDGTVYITSEGDATRLINPFVNQFSLNGGQLGELAIADKYLPTADNSSGIRNNLAFESATITPDGRYLYTATENALNQDGPTANLEQESVSRIIKYDLLTGQAVEEFAYVVDEVADAPIPADGFRTNGLVELLAIDNSGTLLALERSFSAGVGNTVKLYEISTQGALDISSRDSLLFEEGTAFEVDPTVSKRELLDFADLGITPDNLEGLALGPKLADGRQSLIVVSDNNFSDTQVTQFIALSLDLNTIPVVAPTVETPPTFDIEEPPSGPVLSSADDPAIYVHPTDSSRSLVITALKNGGLQVHDLQGELLQTIAPDSPEDLRYNNVDTLYEFNLGGETVDLAIASDRLNDTIAIYRIDPETRQLTNITASGILETIFGVDDSEQTAYGVANYISPISGKTYAFVTQSDGNQIAQLELIDNGAGKVDARIVRVLTVPVPTDGREPLTEGVVVDAELGYLYIGQEQVGIYKFSAEPEGGDEGVLIDVVKPEGSALEADVEGLALYYGANGTGLPDCLQ
;
A
#
# COMPACT_ATOMS: atom_id res chain seq x y z
N MET A 1 11.76 -11.54 25.37
CA MET A 1 11.09 -10.48 26.14
C MET A 1 10.52 -9.56 25.11
N VAL A 2 9.21 -9.58 24.95
CA VAL A 2 8.47 -8.71 24.03
C VAL A 2 8.77 -7.25 24.45
N SER A 3 9.12 -6.40 23.49
CA SER A 3 9.27 -4.97 23.75
C SER A 3 7.96 -4.45 24.34
N PRO A 4 7.95 -3.47 25.27
CA PRO A 4 6.69 -2.87 25.76
C PRO A 4 5.80 -2.25 24.66
N ASP A 5 6.27 -2.25 23.41
CA ASP A 5 5.65 -1.60 22.26
C ASP A 5 5.05 -2.58 21.23
N THR A 6 5.01 -3.90 21.49
CA THR A 6 4.41 -4.89 20.55
C THR A 6 3.38 -5.82 21.19
N VAL A 7 2.41 -6.29 20.39
CA VAL A 7 1.39 -7.30 20.75
C VAL A 7 1.53 -8.51 19.84
N ARG A 8 1.66 -9.69 20.42
CA ARG A 8 1.75 -10.96 19.69
C ARG A 8 0.38 -11.59 19.47
N PHE A 9 -0.05 -11.69 18.22
CA PHE A 9 -1.19 -12.51 17.81
C PHE A 9 -0.69 -13.86 17.30
N ALA A 10 -1.38 -14.93 17.68
CA ALA A 10 -1.00 -16.28 17.28
C ALA A 10 -2.20 -17.19 17.01
N GLN A 11 -1.96 -18.21 16.20
CA GLN A 11 -2.85 -19.33 16.00
C GLN A 11 -2.08 -20.64 16.24
N PHE A 12 -2.78 -21.63 16.78
CA PHE A 12 -2.28 -23.00 16.87
C PHE A 12 -3.42 -24.00 16.71
N ASN A 13 -3.46 -24.72 15.59
CA ASN A 13 -4.19 -25.98 15.57
C ASN A 13 -3.46 -26.97 16.47
N ALA A 14 -4.05 -27.26 17.63
CA ALA A 14 -3.38 -28.01 18.70
C ALA A 14 -3.76 -29.50 18.72
N SER A 15 -4.68 -29.91 17.83
CA SER A 15 -5.27 -31.25 17.79
C SER A 15 -5.71 -31.75 19.18
N LEU A 16 -6.23 -30.84 20.01
CA LEU A 16 -6.79 -31.13 21.33
C LEU A 16 -8.26 -31.56 21.22
N ASN A 17 -8.58 -32.35 20.19
CA ASN A 17 -9.88 -32.96 19.99
C ASN A 17 -9.86 -34.42 20.51
N ARG A 18 -11.04 -34.99 20.78
CA ARG A 18 -11.19 -36.39 21.21
C ARG A 18 -12.28 -37.09 20.42
N SER A 19 -12.30 -38.42 20.52
CA SER A 19 -13.31 -39.23 19.84
C SER A 19 -14.68 -39.22 20.53
N ASN A 20 -14.76 -38.75 21.78
CA ASN A 20 -16.00 -38.72 22.56
C ASN A 20 -16.21 -37.37 23.26
N ALA A 21 -17.46 -36.92 23.30
CA ALA A 21 -17.84 -35.70 24.01
C ALA A 21 -17.43 -35.73 25.50
N GLY A 22 -16.79 -34.65 25.96
CA GLY A 22 -16.33 -34.47 27.35
C GLY A 22 -15.04 -35.22 27.72
N GLU A 23 -14.45 -35.97 26.80
CA GLU A 23 -13.17 -36.64 27.02
C GLU A 23 -12.02 -35.62 27.15
N LEU A 24 -12.03 -34.54 26.35
CA LEU A 24 -11.05 -33.46 26.47
C LEU A 24 -11.10 -32.82 27.87
N THR A 25 -12.30 -32.48 28.35
CA THR A 25 -12.49 -31.93 29.70
C THR A 25 -11.94 -32.89 30.77
N THR A 26 -12.12 -34.20 30.58
CA THR A 26 -11.60 -35.22 31.49
C THR A 26 -10.07 -35.24 31.49
N ASP A 27 -9.45 -35.21 30.31
CA ASP A 27 -8.00 -35.18 30.15
C ASP A 27 -7.37 -33.93 30.77
N LEU A 28 -8.01 -32.78 30.57
CA LEU A 28 -7.54 -31.50 31.07
C LEU A 28 -7.79 -31.30 32.58
N SER A 29 -8.64 -32.13 33.20
CA SER A 29 -8.96 -32.04 34.64
C SER A 29 -7.80 -32.34 35.59
N THR A 30 -6.73 -32.96 35.06
CA THR A 30 -5.48 -33.21 35.77
C THR A 30 -4.33 -32.62 34.96
N PRO A 31 -3.21 -32.18 35.57
CA PRO A 31 -2.08 -31.61 34.85
C PRO A 31 -1.14 -32.71 34.33
N ASP A 32 -1.66 -33.83 33.81
CA ASP A 32 -0.88 -35.04 33.49
C ASP A 32 -1.00 -35.51 32.04
N ASN A 33 -1.90 -34.94 31.22
CA ASN A 33 -2.01 -35.30 29.81
C ASN A 33 -0.74 -34.88 29.05
N ALA A 34 -0.09 -35.84 28.38
CA ALA A 34 1.20 -35.62 27.75
C ALA A 34 1.13 -34.63 26.57
N GLN A 35 0.13 -34.76 25.69
CA GLN A 35 -0.05 -33.88 24.54
C GLN A 35 -0.32 -32.43 25.01
N ALA A 36 -1.24 -32.25 25.96
CA ALA A 36 -1.57 -30.93 26.49
C ALA A 36 -0.38 -30.25 27.19
N LYS A 37 0.52 -31.02 27.83
CA LYS A 37 1.80 -30.46 28.35
C LYS A 37 2.70 -29.97 27.23
N THR A 38 2.85 -30.75 26.16
CA THR A 38 3.68 -30.37 25.01
C THR A 38 3.13 -29.11 24.34
N VAL A 39 1.82 -29.05 24.09
CA VAL A 39 1.14 -27.87 23.52
C VAL A 39 1.31 -26.66 24.44
N ALA A 40 1.08 -26.81 25.75
CA ALA A 40 1.27 -25.72 26.69
C ALA A 40 2.72 -25.23 26.78
N GLU A 41 3.71 -26.12 26.67
CA GLU A 41 5.12 -25.71 26.62
C GLU A 41 5.42 -24.88 25.37
N ILE A 42 4.90 -25.27 24.21
CA ILE A 42 5.05 -24.49 22.97
C ILE A 42 4.46 -23.09 23.16
N ILE A 43 3.22 -23.00 23.66
CA ILE A 43 2.55 -21.72 23.94
C ILE A 43 3.32 -20.90 24.97
N GLN A 44 3.92 -21.53 25.99
CA GLN A 44 4.73 -20.84 27.00
C GLN A 44 6.04 -20.28 26.45
N ARG A 45 6.65 -20.97 25.47
CA ARG A 45 7.87 -20.52 24.81
C ARG A 45 7.60 -19.36 23.86
N VAL A 46 6.49 -19.43 23.11
CA VAL A 46 6.09 -18.37 22.17
C VAL A 46 5.48 -17.18 22.93
N ASN A 47 4.78 -17.44 24.04
CA ASN A 47 4.13 -16.48 24.92
C ASN A 47 3.23 -15.46 24.18
N PRO A 48 2.27 -15.90 23.35
CA PRO A 48 1.38 -14.98 22.64
C PRO A 48 0.55 -14.12 23.59
N ASP A 49 0.10 -12.95 23.14
CA ASP A 49 -0.78 -12.08 23.91
C ASP A 49 -2.25 -12.35 23.59
N VAL A 50 -2.54 -12.66 22.33
CA VAL A 50 -3.84 -13.15 21.85
C VAL A 50 -3.61 -14.43 21.07
N LEU A 51 -4.31 -15.51 21.43
CA LEU A 51 -4.10 -16.85 20.88
C LEU A 51 -5.42 -17.49 20.47
N LEU A 52 -5.52 -17.90 19.21
CA LEU A 52 -6.52 -18.87 18.73
C LEU A 52 -5.97 -20.29 18.85
N VAL A 53 -6.77 -21.19 19.42
CA VAL A 53 -6.51 -22.64 19.42
C VAL A 53 -7.59 -23.34 18.59
N ASN A 54 -7.21 -23.88 17.43
CA ASN A 54 -8.09 -24.74 16.63
C ASN A 54 -8.03 -26.19 17.11
N GLU A 55 -9.03 -26.98 16.69
CA GLU A 55 -9.26 -28.35 17.13
C GLU A 55 -9.32 -28.52 18.65
N PHE A 56 -10.04 -27.61 19.31
CA PHE A 56 -10.31 -27.66 20.74
C PHE A 56 -11.78 -28.02 20.96
N ASP A 57 -12.07 -29.23 21.45
CA ASP A 57 -13.46 -29.67 21.63
C ASP A 57 -14.24 -28.67 22.50
N PHE A 58 -15.37 -28.21 21.97
CA PHE A 58 -16.25 -27.25 22.63
C PHE A 58 -17.08 -27.93 23.73
N ASP A 59 -17.16 -27.25 24.88
CA ASP A 59 -18.16 -27.53 25.91
C ASP A 59 -18.89 -26.24 26.29
N GLU A 60 -20.22 -26.32 26.44
CA GLU A 60 -21.09 -25.16 26.69
C GLU A 60 -20.71 -24.37 27.95
N SER A 61 -20.08 -25.03 28.94
CA SER A 61 -19.63 -24.38 30.18
C SER A 61 -18.26 -23.71 30.09
N GLY A 62 -17.52 -23.90 29.00
CA GLY A 62 -16.13 -23.46 28.86
C GLY A 62 -15.16 -24.13 29.85
N THR A 63 -15.53 -25.27 30.43
CA THR A 63 -14.75 -25.97 31.46
C THR A 63 -13.43 -26.49 30.90
N ALA A 64 -13.40 -27.01 29.67
CA ALA A 64 -12.16 -27.46 29.04
C ALA A 64 -11.18 -26.30 28.87
N ALA A 65 -11.64 -25.13 28.41
CA ALA A 65 -10.80 -23.95 28.24
C ALA A 65 -10.24 -23.45 29.59
N GLU A 66 -11.09 -23.37 30.62
CA GLU A 66 -10.68 -23.02 31.98
C GLU A 66 -9.64 -24.00 32.54
N LEU A 67 -9.83 -25.31 32.35
CA LEU A 67 -8.90 -26.33 32.82
C LEU A 67 -7.57 -26.31 32.07
N PHE A 68 -7.56 -26.06 30.76
CA PHE A 68 -6.32 -25.91 29.99
C PHE A 68 -5.52 -24.70 30.48
N GLN A 69 -6.19 -23.56 30.66
CA GLN A 69 -5.61 -22.35 31.24
C GLN A 69 -5.02 -22.63 32.63
N GLN A 70 -5.77 -23.23 33.55
CA GLN A 70 -5.35 -23.39 34.95
C GLN A 70 -4.31 -24.49 35.17
N ASN A 71 -4.47 -25.66 34.53
CA ASN A 71 -3.65 -26.83 34.81
C ASN A 71 -2.42 -26.95 33.90
N TYR A 72 -2.40 -26.25 32.76
CA TYR A 72 -1.36 -26.38 31.76
C TYR A 72 -0.70 -25.04 31.42
N LEU A 73 -1.44 -24.02 30.97
CA LEU A 73 -0.86 -22.73 30.59
C LEU A 73 -0.31 -21.96 31.80
N GLY A 74 -1.08 -21.90 32.88
CA GLY A 74 -0.70 -21.28 34.16
C GLY A 74 0.25 -22.11 35.02
N VAL A 75 0.74 -23.25 34.51
CA VAL A 75 1.69 -24.14 35.20
C VAL A 75 2.93 -24.34 34.35
N SER A 76 4.12 -24.07 34.90
CA SER A 76 5.39 -24.19 34.18
C SER A 76 5.58 -25.60 33.61
N GLN A 77 5.79 -25.70 32.29
CA GLN A 77 6.18 -26.93 31.61
C GLN A 77 7.70 -26.92 31.40
N ASN A 78 8.37 -27.96 31.90
CA ASN A 78 9.82 -28.17 31.74
C ASN A 78 10.71 -26.94 32.10
N GLY A 79 10.26 -26.11 33.03
CA GLY A 79 11.01 -24.93 33.51
C GLY A 79 10.85 -23.67 32.64
N VAL A 80 9.94 -23.69 31.67
CA VAL A 80 9.50 -22.48 30.94
C VAL A 80 8.49 -21.73 31.81
N ASP A 81 8.53 -20.39 31.78
CA ASP A 81 7.61 -19.57 32.57
C ASP A 81 6.15 -19.82 32.16
N PRO A 82 5.21 -19.91 33.11
CA PRO A 82 3.79 -20.01 32.79
C PRO A 82 3.27 -18.78 32.04
N VAL A 83 2.20 -18.96 31.27
CA VAL A 83 1.46 -17.86 30.63
C VAL A 83 0.11 -17.73 31.30
N ASP A 84 -0.25 -16.50 31.66
CA ASP A 84 -1.52 -16.16 32.30
C ASP A 84 -2.40 -15.40 31.31
N TYR A 85 -3.57 -15.95 31.00
CA TYR A 85 -4.56 -15.34 30.11
C TYR A 85 -5.81 -15.02 30.93
N PRO A 86 -5.97 -13.81 31.47
CA PRO A 86 -7.17 -13.46 32.25
C PRO A 86 -8.50 -13.60 31.50
N TYR A 87 -8.47 -13.62 30.16
CA TYR A 87 -9.66 -13.70 29.31
C TYR A 87 -9.59 -14.92 28.39
N TYR A 88 -10.74 -15.56 28.18
CA TYR A 88 -10.92 -16.57 27.16
C TYR A 88 -12.34 -16.52 26.58
N TYR A 89 -12.48 -16.98 25.34
CA TYR A 89 -13.76 -17.06 24.64
C TYR A 89 -13.91 -18.41 23.96
N VAL A 90 -15.11 -18.99 24.06
CA VAL A 90 -15.53 -20.21 23.37
C VAL A 90 -16.98 -20.03 22.89
N ALA A 91 -17.30 -20.56 21.72
CA ALA A 91 -18.65 -20.55 21.18
C ALA A 91 -18.95 -21.86 20.44
N PRO A 92 -20.23 -22.21 20.21
CA PRO A 92 -20.57 -23.46 19.56
C PRO A 92 -20.12 -23.49 18.09
N SER A 93 -19.71 -24.68 17.64
CA SER A 93 -19.27 -25.00 16.28
C SER A 93 -20.32 -25.84 15.54
N ASN A 94 -20.35 -25.77 14.21
CA ASN A 94 -21.24 -26.57 13.36
C ASN A 94 -20.88 -28.06 13.28
N THR A 95 -19.69 -28.42 13.76
CA THR A 95 -19.18 -29.78 13.77
C THR A 95 -20.04 -30.75 14.57
N GLY A 96 -20.41 -31.86 13.94
CA GLY A 96 -21.18 -32.94 14.55
C GLY A 96 -22.61 -32.59 14.97
N ILE A 97 -23.10 -31.39 14.62
CA ILE A 97 -24.51 -31.03 14.76
C ILE A 97 -25.30 -31.69 13.61
N PRO A 98 -26.24 -32.60 13.87
CA PRO A 98 -26.99 -33.27 12.81
C PRO A 98 -27.81 -32.28 11.98
N SER A 99 -27.64 -32.28 10.66
CA SER A 99 -28.41 -31.40 9.75
C SER A 99 -29.86 -31.88 9.57
N GLY A 100 -30.08 -33.20 9.68
CA GLY A 100 -31.36 -33.83 9.34
C GLY A 100 -31.50 -34.23 7.87
N PHE A 101 -30.47 -34.02 7.06
CA PHE A 101 -30.42 -34.30 5.62
C PHE A 101 -29.32 -35.32 5.25
N ASP A 102 -29.34 -35.83 4.03
CA ASP A 102 -28.37 -36.78 3.45
C ASP A 102 -27.40 -35.99 2.56
N LEU A 103 -26.53 -35.21 3.20
CA LEU A 103 -25.71 -34.18 2.53
C LEU A 103 -24.61 -34.77 1.64
N ASN A 104 -24.30 -36.05 1.81
CA ASN A 104 -23.36 -36.80 0.97
C ASN A 104 -24.05 -37.74 -0.04
N ASN A 105 -25.38 -37.71 -0.12
CA ASN A 105 -26.18 -38.50 -1.06
C ASN A 105 -25.90 -40.02 -1.00
N ASN A 106 -25.59 -40.58 0.18
CA ASN A 106 -25.30 -42.01 0.34
C ASN A 106 -26.57 -42.88 0.45
N GLY A 107 -27.75 -42.26 0.54
CA GLY A 107 -29.05 -42.91 0.66
C GLY A 107 -29.54 -43.08 2.10
N SER A 108 -28.86 -42.50 3.09
CA SER A 108 -29.25 -42.56 4.50
C SER A 108 -28.85 -41.29 5.26
N VAL A 109 -29.83 -40.68 5.92
CA VAL A 109 -29.61 -39.53 6.82
C VAL A 109 -28.90 -39.96 8.11
N GLY A 110 -27.78 -39.32 8.40
CA GLY A 110 -27.07 -39.32 9.66
C GLY A 110 -25.66 -39.89 9.59
N GLY A 111 -24.87 -39.58 10.61
CA GLY A 111 -23.42 -39.83 10.61
C GLY A 111 -22.66 -38.50 10.58
N PRO A 112 -21.32 -38.55 10.64
CA PRO A 112 -20.51 -37.34 10.71
C PRO A 112 -20.55 -36.53 9.41
N ASP A 113 -20.66 -37.18 8.25
CA ASP A 113 -20.72 -36.52 6.93
C ASP A 113 -22.06 -35.79 6.65
N ASP A 114 -23.10 -36.08 7.43
CA ASP A 114 -24.43 -35.45 7.34
C ASP A 114 -24.66 -34.39 8.43
N ALA A 115 -23.64 -34.09 9.24
CA ALA A 115 -23.68 -32.95 10.14
C ALA A 115 -23.44 -31.65 9.37
N PHE A 116 -23.81 -30.50 9.95
CA PHE A 116 -23.55 -29.19 9.32
C PHE A 116 -22.07 -28.96 9.03
N GLY A 117 -21.18 -29.49 9.87
CA GLY A 117 -19.80 -29.80 9.52
C GLY A 117 -19.40 -31.15 10.09
N PHE A 118 -18.40 -31.78 9.49
CA PHE A 118 -17.98 -33.14 9.86
C PHE A 118 -17.66 -33.24 11.36
N GLY A 119 -18.25 -34.23 12.04
CA GLY A 119 -17.96 -34.51 13.44
C GLY A 119 -18.86 -35.60 14.02
N PHE A 120 -18.37 -36.30 15.03
CA PHE A 120 -19.08 -37.41 15.68
C PHE A 120 -20.01 -36.94 16.81
N PHE A 121 -19.79 -35.74 17.35
CA PHE A 121 -20.65 -35.11 18.34
C PHE A 121 -20.62 -33.58 18.21
N PRO A 122 -21.68 -32.87 18.63
CA PRO A 122 -21.73 -31.41 18.63
C PRO A 122 -20.53 -30.79 19.37
N GLY A 123 -19.74 -29.99 18.66
CA GLY A 123 -18.59 -29.26 19.23
C GLY A 123 -17.23 -29.96 19.11
N GLN A 124 -17.16 -31.16 18.51
CA GLN A 124 -15.86 -31.78 18.19
C GLN A 124 -15.05 -30.87 17.26
N PHE A 125 -13.73 -30.77 17.40
CA PHE A 125 -12.89 -29.89 16.55
C PHE A 125 -13.24 -28.39 16.63
N GLY A 126 -13.78 -27.95 17.77
CA GLY A 126 -14.12 -26.54 18.02
C GLY A 126 -12.88 -25.64 18.11
N MET A 127 -13.07 -24.46 18.67
CA MET A 127 -12.01 -23.46 18.85
C MET A 127 -12.08 -22.83 20.24
N ALA A 128 -10.95 -22.30 20.70
CA ALA A 128 -10.88 -21.47 21.91
C ALA A 128 -9.94 -20.30 21.68
N VAL A 129 -10.33 -19.12 22.14
CA VAL A 129 -9.47 -17.92 22.15
C VAL A 129 -9.03 -17.63 23.57
N TYR A 130 -7.74 -17.34 23.76
CA TYR A 130 -7.17 -16.85 25.01
C TYR A 130 -6.55 -15.48 24.79
N SER A 131 -6.71 -14.56 25.73
CA SER A 131 -6.18 -13.21 25.60
C SER A 131 -5.66 -12.66 26.94
N LYS A 132 -4.53 -11.97 26.87
CA LYS A 132 -4.02 -11.14 27.96
C LYS A 132 -4.75 -9.80 28.06
N TYR A 133 -5.37 -9.38 26.95
CA TYR A 133 -6.17 -8.17 26.81
C TYR A 133 -7.66 -8.46 26.97
N PRO A 134 -8.46 -7.50 27.46
CA PRO A 134 -9.91 -7.66 27.58
C PRO A 134 -10.56 -8.01 26.23
N ILE A 135 -11.53 -8.92 26.27
CA ILE A 135 -12.40 -9.26 25.14
C ILE A 135 -13.70 -8.47 25.32
N ASP A 136 -14.13 -7.71 24.32
CA ASP A 136 -15.44 -7.06 24.33
C ASP A 136 -16.54 -8.05 23.95
N THR A 137 -16.96 -8.84 24.95
CA THR A 137 -17.96 -9.89 24.77
C THR A 137 -19.34 -9.37 24.35
N GLU A 138 -19.64 -8.08 24.54
CA GLU A 138 -20.94 -7.51 24.15
C GLU A 138 -21.05 -7.31 22.63
N ASN A 139 -19.91 -7.08 21.96
CA ASN A 139 -19.83 -6.81 20.53
C ASN A 139 -19.23 -7.98 19.71
N VAL A 140 -19.04 -9.16 20.31
CA VAL A 140 -18.65 -10.37 19.57
C VAL A 140 -19.73 -10.75 18.57
N ARG A 141 -19.33 -11.01 17.32
CA ARG A 141 -20.21 -11.55 16.28
C ARG A 141 -19.82 -12.98 15.95
N THR A 142 -20.83 -13.85 15.85
CA THR A 142 -20.65 -15.23 15.40
C THR A 142 -21.48 -15.48 14.16
N PHE A 143 -20.97 -16.28 13.24
CA PHE A 143 -21.60 -16.54 11.95
C PHE A 143 -21.91 -18.03 11.78
N GLN A 144 -22.35 -18.69 12.86
CA GLN A 144 -22.62 -20.12 12.83
C GLN A 144 -23.78 -20.46 11.89
N ASN A 145 -24.84 -19.64 11.90
CA ASN A 145 -26.09 -19.92 11.17
C ASN A 145 -26.14 -19.27 9.78
N PHE A 146 -25.10 -18.57 9.35
CA PHE A 146 -25.04 -17.98 8.01
C PHE A 146 -25.12 -19.08 6.94
N LEU A 147 -26.08 -18.97 6.02
CA LEU A 147 -26.36 -20.00 5.01
C LEU A 147 -25.44 -19.87 3.79
N TRP A 148 -24.94 -20.99 3.28
CA TRP A 148 -24.02 -20.98 2.13
C TRP A 148 -24.68 -20.36 0.88
N LYS A 149 -25.96 -20.69 0.63
CA LYS A 149 -26.73 -20.14 -0.50
C LYS A 149 -26.96 -18.62 -0.46
N ASP A 150 -26.80 -17.98 0.70
CA ASP A 150 -27.07 -16.54 0.86
C ASP A 150 -25.86 -15.70 0.40
N MET A 151 -24.71 -16.34 0.17
CA MET A 151 -23.54 -15.71 -0.40
C MET A 151 -23.75 -15.42 -1.91
N PRO A 152 -23.57 -14.17 -2.37
CA PRO A 152 -23.67 -13.83 -3.78
C PRO A 152 -22.66 -14.61 -4.62
N GLY A 153 -23.17 -15.35 -5.60
CA GLY A 153 -22.34 -16.19 -6.46
C GLY A 153 -21.70 -17.37 -5.74
N ALA A 154 -22.29 -17.86 -4.64
CA ALA A 154 -21.81 -19.03 -3.90
C ALA A 154 -21.41 -20.17 -4.85
N LEU A 155 -20.24 -20.76 -4.60
CA LEU A 155 -19.64 -21.83 -5.38
C LEU A 155 -20.27 -23.19 -5.03
N LEU A 156 -21.60 -23.30 -5.15
CA LEU A 156 -22.31 -24.52 -4.83
C LEU A 156 -21.87 -25.69 -5.73
N PRO A 157 -21.82 -26.93 -5.22
CA PRO A 157 -21.34 -28.09 -5.98
C PRO A 157 -22.39 -28.63 -6.97
N ASP A 158 -21.90 -29.12 -8.10
CA ASP A 158 -22.69 -29.81 -9.14
C ASP A 158 -22.78 -31.32 -8.84
N ASP A 159 -23.93 -31.96 -9.09
CA ASP A 159 -23.99 -33.42 -9.16
C ASP A 159 -23.38 -33.89 -10.49
N PRO A 160 -22.28 -34.66 -10.49
CA PRO A 160 -21.64 -35.12 -11.72
C PRO A 160 -22.52 -36.09 -12.55
N ASN A 161 -23.67 -36.52 -12.03
CA ASN A 161 -24.62 -37.39 -12.71
C ASN A 161 -25.73 -36.64 -13.45
N THR A 162 -25.83 -35.34 -13.29
CA THR A 162 -26.85 -34.47 -13.89
C THR A 162 -26.19 -33.36 -14.73
N PRO A 163 -26.90 -32.78 -15.70
CA PRO A 163 -26.42 -31.63 -16.46
C PRO A 163 -26.76 -30.26 -15.83
N GLU A 164 -27.58 -30.24 -14.78
CA GLU A 164 -27.97 -29.01 -14.10
C GLU A 164 -26.84 -28.52 -13.18
N PRO A 165 -26.51 -27.22 -13.16
CA PRO A 165 -25.50 -26.70 -12.24
C PRO A 165 -26.07 -26.46 -10.84
N ASN A 166 -25.19 -26.45 -9.84
CA ASN A 166 -25.43 -26.17 -8.41
C ASN A 166 -26.52 -27.06 -7.81
N ASP A 167 -26.59 -28.32 -8.22
CA ASP A 167 -27.72 -29.21 -7.96
C ASP A 167 -27.38 -30.41 -7.04
N TRP A 168 -26.17 -30.44 -6.46
CA TRP A 168 -25.82 -31.47 -5.47
C TRP A 168 -26.75 -31.43 -4.26
N TYR A 169 -27.08 -30.23 -3.78
CA TYR A 169 -28.02 -30.01 -2.67
C TYR A 169 -29.39 -29.61 -3.20
N SER A 170 -30.43 -30.21 -2.63
CA SER A 170 -31.81 -29.82 -2.88
C SER A 170 -32.11 -28.42 -2.31
N ALA A 171 -33.16 -27.79 -2.83
CA ALA A 171 -33.62 -26.50 -2.32
C ALA A 171 -33.97 -26.55 -0.82
N GLU A 172 -34.46 -27.68 -0.30
CA GLU A 172 -34.77 -27.82 1.14
C GLU A 172 -33.51 -27.91 2.00
N GLU A 173 -32.46 -28.57 1.50
CA GLU A 173 -31.15 -28.62 2.16
C GLU A 173 -30.49 -27.25 2.22
N LEU A 174 -30.52 -26.50 1.12
CA LEU A 174 -29.94 -25.16 1.06
C LEU A 174 -30.65 -24.15 1.99
N GLU A 175 -31.93 -24.35 2.34
CA GLU A 175 -32.59 -23.53 3.38
C GLU A 175 -32.05 -23.78 4.80
N ALA A 176 -31.25 -24.82 5.00
CA ALA A 176 -30.66 -25.17 6.28
C ALA A 176 -29.13 -25.18 6.27
N PHE A 177 -28.49 -25.39 5.13
CA PHE A 177 -27.06 -25.66 5.05
C PHE A 177 -26.22 -24.39 5.23
N ARG A 178 -25.39 -24.43 6.27
CA ARG A 178 -24.58 -23.31 6.77
C ARG A 178 -23.27 -23.22 6.03
N LEU A 179 -22.75 -22.01 5.79
CA LEU A 179 -21.43 -21.82 5.18
C LEU A 179 -20.33 -22.37 6.10
N SER A 180 -20.22 -21.86 7.32
CA SER A 180 -19.23 -22.30 8.30
C SER A 180 -19.34 -23.81 8.58
N SER A 181 -18.29 -24.58 8.33
CA SER A 181 -18.20 -26.00 8.67
C SER A 181 -17.84 -26.19 10.15
N LYS A 182 -16.92 -25.38 10.67
CA LYS A 182 -16.71 -25.22 12.12
C LYS A 182 -17.31 -23.92 12.61
N SER A 183 -16.58 -22.80 12.51
CA SER A 183 -17.10 -21.48 12.86
C SER A 183 -16.32 -20.34 12.19
N HIS A 184 -16.97 -19.17 12.12
CA HIS A 184 -16.36 -17.85 11.90
C HIS A 184 -16.79 -16.95 13.07
N TRP A 185 -15.83 -16.28 13.72
CA TRP A 185 -16.07 -15.34 14.81
C TRP A 185 -15.31 -14.04 14.58
N ASP A 186 -15.97 -12.91 14.79
CA ASP A 186 -15.33 -11.60 14.96
C ASP A 186 -15.32 -11.27 16.46
N ILE A 187 -14.13 -11.22 17.05
CA ILE A 187 -13.92 -11.04 18.48
C ILE A 187 -13.14 -9.74 18.70
N PRO A 188 -13.80 -8.65 19.12
CA PRO A 188 -13.11 -7.40 19.40
C PRO A 188 -12.23 -7.52 20.66
N ILE A 189 -10.95 -7.20 20.53
CA ILE A 189 -9.94 -7.22 21.61
C ILE A 189 -9.50 -5.79 21.92
N GLU A 190 -9.51 -5.42 23.19
CA GLU A 190 -9.13 -4.08 23.65
C GLU A 190 -7.62 -4.00 23.93
N VAL A 191 -6.86 -3.54 22.94
CA VAL A 191 -5.41 -3.40 23.00
C VAL A 191 -5.06 -1.93 23.18
N ASN A 192 -4.47 -1.57 24.33
CA ASN A 192 -4.01 -0.20 24.64
C ASN A 192 -5.04 0.93 24.44
N GLY A 193 -6.34 0.62 24.50
CA GLY A 193 -7.43 1.61 24.35
C GLY A 193 -7.98 1.70 22.93
N GLU A 194 -7.52 0.84 22.02
CA GLU A 194 -8.08 0.65 20.69
C GLU A 194 -8.63 -0.77 20.53
N THR A 195 -9.63 -0.91 19.68
CA THR A 195 -10.22 -2.20 19.34
C THR A 195 -9.48 -2.81 18.15
N VAL A 196 -8.99 -4.05 18.32
CA VAL A 196 -8.49 -4.89 17.23
C VAL A 196 -9.43 -6.09 17.09
N HIS A 197 -10.04 -6.23 15.92
CA HIS A 197 -10.93 -7.35 15.61
C HIS A 197 -10.14 -8.62 15.35
N PHE A 198 -10.27 -9.63 16.22
CA PHE A 198 -9.67 -10.94 16.00
C PHE A 198 -10.65 -11.83 15.25
N LEU A 199 -10.43 -11.95 13.93
CA LEU A 199 -11.30 -12.66 12.99
C LEU A 199 -10.86 -14.12 12.90
N THR A 200 -11.54 -15.01 13.63
CA THR A 200 -11.09 -16.39 13.80
C THR A 200 -11.96 -17.38 13.03
N SER A 201 -11.34 -18.28 12.28
CA SER A 201 -12.04 -19.35 11.56
C SER A 201 -11.30 -20.68 11.60
N HIS A 202 -12.05 -21.72 11.21
CA HIS A 202 -11.51 -23.03 10.86
C HIS A 202 -12.38 -23.57 9.71
N PRO A 203 -12.04 -23.24 8.46
CA PRO A 203 -12.71 -23.80 7.28
C PRO A 203 -12.60 -25.32 7.17
N THR A 204 -13.34 -25.90 6.22
CA THR A 204 -13.27 -27.33 5.90
C THR A 204 -11.96 -27.65 5.17
N PRO A 205 -11.28 -28.78 5.46
CA PRO A 205 -10.24 -29.30 4.58
C PRO A 205 -10.80 -29.49 3.17
N PRO A 206 -10.10 -29.06 2.10
CA PRO A 206 -10.60 -29.10 0.71
C PRO A 206 -10.55 -30.52 0.09
N VAL A 207 -10.59 -31.56 0.93
CA VAL A 207 -10.43 -32.97 0.54
C VAL A 207 -11.47 -33.83 1.26
N PHE A 208 -11.45 -35.15 1.04
CA PHE A 208 -12.34 -36.16 1.65
C PHE A 208 -13.76 -36.24 1.07
N ASP A 209 -13.90 -35.98 -0.22
CA ASP A 209 -15.15 -36.08 -0.99
C ASP A 209 -14.94 -36.59 -2.43
N GLY A 210 -15.97 -36.51 -3.26
CA GLY A 210 -15.96 -37.02 -4.63
C GLY A 210 -15.72 -35.94 -5.70
N PRO A 211 -15.90 -36.28 -7.00
CA PRO A 211 -15.70 -35.36 -8.12
C PRO A 211 -16.55 -34.08 -8.10
N GLU A 212 -17.58 -34.03 -7.26
CA GLU A 212 -18.40 -32.84 -7.01
C GLU A 212 -17.64 -31.73 -6.26
N ASP A 213 -16.58 -32.08 -5.53
CA ASP A 213 -15.70 -31.19 -4.78
C ASP A 213 -16.45 -30.24 -3.82
N ARG A 214 -17.27 -30.82 -2.94
CA ARG A 214 -18.07 -30.10 -1.94
C ARG A 214 -17.18 -29.32 -0.99
N ASN A 215 -16.11 -29.95 -0.54
CA ASN A 215 -15.23 -29.45 0.49
C ASN A 215 -14.28 -28.40 -0.08
N GLY A 216 -13.67 -28.61 -1.25
CA GLY A 216 -12.83 -27.58 -1.88
C GLY A 216 -13.63 -26.32 -2.21
N ARG A 217 -14.84 -26.47 -2.75
CA ARG A 217 -15.73 -25.34 -3.03
C ARG A 217 -16.25 -24.63 -1.77
N ARG A 218 -16.55 -25.37 -0.70
CA ARG A 218 -16.98 -24.78 0.56
C ARG A 218 -15.82 -24.07 1.25
N ASN A 219 -14.62 -24.66 1.24
CA ASN A 219 -13.40 -24.02 1.75
C ASN A 219 -13.14 -22.69 1.05
N HIS A 220 -13.27 -22.65 -0.28
CA HIS A 220 -13.18 -21.42 -1.07
C HIS A 220 -14.10 -20.32 -0.54
N ASP A 221 -15.40 -20.61 -0.37
CA ASP A 221 -16.36 -19.61 0.09
C ASP A 221 -16.23 -19.28 1.59
N GLU A 222 -15.77 -20.22 2.42
CA GLU A 222 -15.40 -19.96 3.81
C GLU A 222 -14.22 -18.98 3.91
N ILE A 223 -13.21 -19.10 3.04
CA ILE A 223 -12.09 -18.15 3.00
C ILE A 223 -12.54 -16.80 2.43
N ARG A 224 -13.31 -16.82 1.32
CA ARG A 224 -13.88 -15.62 0.70
C ARG A 224 -14.72 -14.80 1.68
N PHE A 225 -15.44 -15.46 2.59
CA PHE A 225 -16.21 -14.81 3.63
C PHE A 225 -15.41 -13.73 4.37
N TRP A 226 -14.15 -14.02 4.73
CA TRP A 226 -13.31 -13.01 5.39
C TRP A 226 -12.85 -11.90 4.44
N SER A 227 -12.54 -12.21 3.18
CA SER A 227 -12.20 -11.20 2.19
C SER A 227 -13.34 -10.19 2.01
N ASP A 228 -14.57 -10.69 1.84
CA ASP A 228 -15.76 -9.85 1.68
C ASP A 228 -16.07 -9.10 3.00
N TYR A 229 -15.87 -9.74 4.16
CA TYR A 229 -16.13 -9.12 5.48
C TYR A 229 -15.21 -7.94 5.81
N VAL A 230 -13.93 -8.01 5.43
CA VAL A 230 -12.96 -6.92 5.69
C VAL A 230 -12.96 -5.83 4.62
N THR A 231 -13.54 -6.12 3.45
CA THR A 231 -13.61 -5.17 2.32
C THR A 231 -14.87 -4.30 2.45
N PRO A 232 -14.75 -2.98 2.67
CA PRO A 232 -15.91 -2.11 2.84
C PRO A 232 -16.88 -2.21 1.66
N GLY A 233 -18.16 -2.44 1.95
CA GLY A 233 -19.24 -2.57 0.95
C GLY A 233 -19.47 -3.97 0.40
N GLU A 234 -18.45 -4.83 0.33
CA GLU A 234 -18.59 -6.19 -0.20
C GLU A 234 -19.32 -7.12 0.78
N GLY A 235 -19.10 -6.93 2.09
CA GLY A 235 -19.70 -7.74 3.16
C GLY A 235 -21.16 -7.40 3.51
N ASP A 236 -21.87 -6.56 2.75
CA ASP A 236 -23.23 -6.08 3.08
C ASP A 236 -24.27 -7.21 3.18
N TYR A 237 -24.03 -8.34 2.50
CA TYR A 237 -24.89 -9.52 2.55
C TYR A 237 -24.68 -10.39 3.79
N ILE A 238 -23.59 -10.18 4.53
CA ILE A 238 -23.21 -10.99 5.69
C ILE A 238 -24.08 -10.61 6.89
N TYR A 239 -24.69 -11.61 7.53
CA TYR A 239 -25.43 -11.45 8.78
C TYR A 239 -24.89 -12.37 9.87
N ASP A 240 -24.82 -11.86 11.09
CA ASP A 240 -24.44 -12.64 12.27
C ASP A 240 -25.62 -13.41 12.88
N ASP A 241 -25.33 -14.23 13.88
CA ASP A 241 -26.31 -15.05 14.59
C ASP A 241 -27.35 -14.24 15.40
N ALA A 242 -27.09 -12.94 15.62
CA ALA A 242 -28.03 -12.00 16.24
C ALA A 242 -28.88 -11.24 15.18
N GLY A 243 -28.55 -11.40 13.90
CA GLY A 243 -29.23 -10.77 12.77
C GLY A 243 -28.69 -9.39 12.38
N ASN A 244 -27.53 -8.97 12.89
CA ASN A 244 -26.88 -7.74 12.44
C ASN A 244 -26.17 -7.98 11.11
N THR A 245 -26.32 -7.04 10.17
CA THR A 245 -25.79 -7.14 8.80
C THR A 245 -24.57 -6.25 8.59
N GLY A 246 -23.71 -6.61 7.63
CA GLY A 246 -22.57 -5.81 7.18
C GLY A 246 -21.21 -6.33 7.67
N GLY A 247 -20.15 -5.86 6.99
CA GLY A 247 -18.74 -6.14 7.29
C GLY A 247 -18.09 -5.15 8.27
N LEU A 248 -16.76 -5.09 8.26
CA LEU A 248 -15.99 -4.09 9.02
C LEU A 248 -16.06 -2.71 8.37
N ALA A 249 -15.99 -1.67 9.19
CA ALA A 249 -15.87 -0.30 8.72
C ALA A 249 -14.48 -0.03 8.14
N THR A 250 -14.37 0.89 7.18
CA THR A 250 -13.08 1.35 6.64
C THR A 250 -12.12 1.78 7.74
N GLY A 251 -10.87 1.33 7.67
CA GLY A 251 -9.82 1.63 8.65
C GLY A 251 -9.87 0.81 9.94
N SER A 252 -10.82 -0.13 10.09
CA SER A 252 -10.85 -1.05 11.22
C SER A 252 -9.55 -1.85 11.30
N LYS A 253 -8.99 -1.98 12.51
CA LYS A 253 -7.84 -2.84 12.78
C LYS A 253 -8.32 -4.26 13.00
N PHE A 254 -7.75 -5.23 12.28
CA PHE A 254 -8.12 -6.62 12.43
C PHE A 254 -6.93 -7.56 12.28
N VAL A 255 -7.08 -8.78 12.79
CA VAL A 255 -6.16 -9.89 12.56
C VAL A 255 -6.99 -11.13 12.24
N ILE A 256 -6.88 -11.63 11.01
CA ILE A 256 -7.47 -12.90 10.60
C ILE A 256 -6.57 -14.02 11.09
N ALA A 257 -7.13 -15.01 11.79
CA ALA A 257 -6.38 -16.15 12.30
C ALA A 257 -7.15 -17.46 12.15
N GLY A 258 -6.46 -18.50 11.71
CA GLY A 258 -7.09 -19.82 11.60
C GLY A 258 -6.25 -20.83 10.85
N ASP A 259 -6.57 -22.09 11.05
CA ASP A 259 -6.27 -23.16 10.10
C ASP A 259 -7.22 -23.02 8.91
N GLN A 260 -6.77 -22.32 7.87
CA GLN A 260 -7.55 -22.05 6.66
C GLN A 260 -7.61 -23.27 5.74
N ASN A 261 -6.82 -24.32 6.02
CA ASN A 261 -6.75 -25.54 5.21
C ASN A 261 -6.45 -25.31 3.72
N ALA A 262 -5.80 -24.20 3.37
CA ALA A 262 -5.48 -23.86 1.98
C ALA A 262 -4.04 -23.36 1.88
N ASP A 263 -3.25 -24.05 1.07
CA ASP A 263 -1.89 -23.65 0.68
C ASP A 263 -1.97 -22.87 -0.64
N PRO A 264 -1.14 -21.83 -0.83
CA PRO A 264 -1.20 -21.01 -2.05
C PRO A 264 -0.83 -21.76 -3.35
N PHE A 265 -0.09 -22.87 -3.28
CA PHE A 265 0.47 -23.51 -4.48
C PHE A 265 0.45 -25.04 -4.49
N ASP A 266 0.65 -25.68 -3.33
CA ASP A 266 0.90 -27.12 -3.22
C ASP A 266 -0.30 -27.93 -2.68
N GLY A 267 -1.37 -27.23 -2.29
CA GLY A 267 -2.60 -27.82 -1.74
C GLY A 267 -3.65 -28.18 -2.80
N ASP A 268 -4.75 -28.78 -2.33
CA ASP A 268 -5.90 -29.19 -3.17
C ASP A 268 -7.05 -28.16 -3.15
N SER A 269 -6.81 -26.91 -2.71
CA SER A 269 -7.86 -25.88 -2.66
C SER A 269 -8.35 -25.49 -4.05
N VAL A 270 -9.66 -25.24 -4.18
CA VAL A 270 -10.27 -24.77 -5.43
C VAL A 270 -9.91 -23.32 -5.69
N GLU A 271 -9.54 -23.01 -6.95
CA GLU A 271 -9.28 -21.66 -7.44
C GLU A 271 -8.31 -20.86 -6.54
N ASP A 272 -7.28 -21.55 -6.02
CA ASP A 272 -6.24 -20.97 -5.16
C ASP A 272 -6.85 -20.15 -3.99
N ALA A 273 -7.88 -20.70 -3.35
CA ALA A 273 -8.78 -20.01 -2.42
C ALA A 273 -8.12 -19.04 -1.44
N ILE A 274 -6.96 -19.38 -0.89
CA ILE A 274 -6.24 -18.55 0.09
C ILE A 274 -5.72 -17.23 -0.50
N LEU A 275 -5.47 -17.17 -1.81
CA LEU A 275 -5.04 -15.96 -2.50
C LEU A 275 -6.10 -14.86 -2.43
N GLN A 276 -7.37 -15.19 -2.18
CA GLN A 276 -8.41 -14.20 -1.90
C GLN A 276 -8.09 -13.35 -0.66
N LEU A 277 -7.40 -13.91 0.35
CA LEU A 277 -6.92 -13.16 1.50
C LEU A 277 -5.51 -12.60 1.26
N LEU A 278 -4.60 -13.40 0.67
CA LEU A 278 -3.21 -12.97 0.52
C LEU A 278 -3.05 -11.80 -0.46
N ASN A 279 -3.92 -11.69 -1.45
CA ASN A 279 -3.91 -10.61 -2.45
C ASN A 279 -4.87 -9.46 -2.09
N ASN A 280 -5.60 -9.53 -0.97
CA ASN A 280 -6.49 -8.45 -0.56
C ASN A 280 -5.64 -7.25 -0.10
N PRO A 281 -5.81 -6.05 -0.69
CA PRO A 281 -4.96 -4.88 -0.38
C PRO A 281 -5.11 -4.39 1.06
N LEU A 282 -6.22 -4.74 1.73
CA LEU A 282 -6.48 -4.37 3.13
C LEU A 282 -5.83 -5.32 4.13
N ILE A 283 -5.14 -6.37 3.67
CA ILE A 283 -4.43 -7.34 4.51
C ILE A 283 -2.93 -7.10 4.36
N ASN A 284 -2.24 -7.01 5.51
CA ASN A 284 -0.79 -6.89 5.55
C ASN A 284 -0.14 -8.27 5.39
N THR A 285 0.45 -8.50 4.21
CA THR A 285 1.22 -9.70 3.86
C THR A 285 2.71 -9.43 3.67
N SER A 286 3.19 -8.25 4.10
CA SER A 286 4.61 -7.82 3.96
C SER A 286 5.62 -8.79 4.58
N VAL A 287 5.22 -9.54 5.61
CA VAL A 287 6.05 -10.57 6.22
C VAL A 287 5.29 -11.88 6.29
N THR A 288 5.82 -12.92 5.65
CA THR A 288 5.30 -14.28 5.79
C THR A 288 6.00 -14.99 6.97
N PRO A 289 5.27 -15.48 7.99
CA PRO A 289 5.86 -16.27 9.07
C PRO A 289 6.66 -17.45 8.52
N SER A 290 7.89 -17.64 8.99
CA SER A 290 8.78 -18.68 8.49
C SER A 290 9.50 -19.46 9.59
N SER A 291 10.13 -20.58 9.23
CA SER A 291 10.97 -21.38 10.11
C SER A 291 12.02 -22.20 9.37
N GLU A 292 13.20 -22.35 9.97
CA GLU A 292 14.23 -23.30 9.48
C GLU A 292 13.78 -24.76 9.63
N GLY A 293 12.89 -25.06 10.60
CA GLY A 293 12.41 -26.42 10.82
C GLY A 293 11.48 -26.94 9.73
N GLY A 294 10.72 -26.06 9.05
CA GLY A 294 9.95 -26.44 7.86
C GLY A 294 10.86 -26.93 6.73
N VAL A 295 11.95 -26.20 6.47
CA VAL A 295 13.00 -26.60 5.51
C VAL A 295 13.65 -27.94 5.90
N ASP A 296 14.11 -28.07 7.15
CA ASP A 296 14.70 -29.33 7.65
C ASP A 296 13.72 -30.52 7.54
N ALA A 297 12.43 -30.30 7.84
CA ALA A 297 11.41 -31.32 7.72
C ALA A 297 11.23 -31.74 6.26
N ALA A 298 10.99 -30.77 5.35
CA ALA A 298 10.80 -31.01 3.93
C ALA A 298 11.96 -31.81 3.30
N GLU A 299 13.20 -31.40 3.56
CA GLU A 299 14.40 -32.07 3.05
C GLU A 299 14.57 -33.49 3.59
N ARG A 300 14.39 -33.67 4.91
CA ARG A 300 14.61 -34.95 5.59
C ARG A 300 13.54 -35.97 5.25
N GLN A 301 12.31 -35.51 5.03
CA GLN A 301 11.14 -36.33 4.70
C GLN A 301 11.10 -36.68 3.21
N GLY A 302 11.39 -35.72 2.34
CA GLY A 302 11.26 -35.89 0.90
C GLY A 302 9.82 -36.25 0.50
N GLY A 303 9.65 -37.19 -0.43
CA GLY A 303 8.32 -37.62 -0.86
C GLY A 303 7.58 -36.52 -1.63
N ALA A 304 6.34 -36.21 -1.25
CA ALA A 304 5.56 -35.12 -1.83
C ALA A 304 6.29 -33.77 -1.79
N ASN A 305 7.02 -33.50 -0.70
CA ASN A 305 7.78 -32.26 -0.51
C ASN A 305 8.83 -32.03 -1.61
N THR A 306 9.28 -33.07 -2.32
CA THR A 306 10.27 -32.91 -3.42
C THR A 306 9.69 -32.34 -4.70
N THR A 307 8.36 -32.28 -4.81
CA THR A 307 7.64 -31.71 -5.95
C THR A 307 6.92 -30.42 -5.61
N HIS A 308 6.98 -29.98 -4.35
CA HIS A 308 6.37 -28.72 -3.91
C HIS A 308 7.14 -27.54 -4.50
N ILE A 309 6.41 -26.48 -4.85
CA ILE A 309 6.97 -25.26 -5.42
C ILE A 309 6.93 -24.09 -4.42
N ASN A 310 6.13 -24.18 -3.36
CA ASN A 310 6.17 -23.20 -2.27
C ASN A 310 7.49 -23.33 -1.48
N ASN A 311 7.91 -22.23 -0.87
CA ASN A 311 9.10 -22.24 -0.01
C ASN A 311 8.79 -23.01 1.29
N PRO A 312 9.47 -24.14 1.58
CA PRO A 312 9.16 -24.95 2.76
C PRO A 312 9.43 -24.25 4.10
N ALA A 313 10.12 -23.10 4.09
CA ALA A 313 10.23 -22.26 5.27
C ALA A 313 8.86 -21.73 5.74
N PHE A 314 7.88 -21.63 4.85
CA PHE A 314 6.53 -21.13 5.13
C PHE A 314 5.54 -22.22 5.54
N ASP A 315 5.95 -23.48 5.53
CA ASP A 315 5.10 -24.60 5.93
C ASP A 315 4.69 -24.46 7.40
N THR A 316 3.42 -24.71 7.68
CA THR A 316 2.83 -24.64 9.02
C THR A 316 2.27 -25.98 9.48
N ALA A 317 2.16 -26.97 8.59
CA ALA A 317 1.66 -28.30 8.88
C ALA A 317 2.49 -29.40 8.22
N ASP A 318 2.50 -30.58 8.83
CA ASP A 318 3.16 -31.81 8.34
C ASP A 318 2.12 -32.93 8.24
N PHE A 319 1.66 -33.21 7.02
CA PHE A 319 0.69 -34.28 6.74
C PHE A 319 1.37 -35.60 6.30
N ALA A 320 2.64 -35.79 6.69
CA ALA A 320 3.50 -36.91 6.33
C ALA A 320 3.84 -37.03 4.83
N ASP A 321 4.87 -37.81 4.54
CA ASP A 321 5.63 -37.80 3.28
C ASP A 321 4.91 -38.48 2.07
N THR A 322 3.57 -38.62 2.11
CA THR A 322 2.78 -39.25 1.03
C THR A 322 2.11 -38.25 0.09
N THR A 323 1.03 -37.65 0.54
CA THR A 323 0.18 -36.64 -0.13
C THR A 323 -0.74 -36.13 0.97
N PRO A 324 -0.82 -34.82 1.24
CA PRO A 324 -0.20 -33.74 0.48
C PRO A 324 1.28 -33.46 0.83
N GLY A 325 1.80 -33.88 1.99
CA GLY A 325 3.14 -33.46 2.44
C GLY A 325 3.06 -32.29 3.42
N ASN A 326 4.09 -31.47 3.49
CA ASN A 326 4.11 -30.25 4.30
C ASN A 326 3.44 -29.12 3.53
N LEU A 327 2.63 -28.32 4.21
CA LEU A 327 1.85 -27.22 3.61
C LEU A 327 1.79 -26.01 4.54
N ARG A 328 1.56 -24.83 3.96
CA ARG A 328 1.11 -23.63 4.68
C ARG A 328 -0.41 -23.63 4.80
N ALA A 329 -0.93 -24.18 5.89
CA ALA A 329 -2.37 -24.27 6.16
C ALA A 329 -2.87 -23.25 7.21
N ASP A 330 -1.98 -22.74 8.04
CA ASP A 330 -2.28 -21.90 9.19
C ASP A 330 -1.83 -20.46 8.97
N TYR A 331 -2.69 -19.52 9.34
CA TYR A 331 -2.50 -18.10 9.00
C TYR A 331 -2.75 -17.21 10.21
N VAL A 332 -1.96 -16.14 10.30
CA VAL A 332 -2.20 -14.97 11.15
C VAL A 332 -1.92 -13.74 10.28
N LEU A 333 -2.97 -13.06 9.84
CA LEU A 333 -2.96 -12.03 8.80
C LEU A 333 -3.54 -10.72 9.35
N PRO A 334 -2.68 -9.78 9.77
CA PRO A 334 -3.11 -8.46 10.25
C PRO A 334 -3.64 -7.59 9.10
N SER A 335 -4.43 -6.56 9.44
CA SER A 335 -4.86 -5.52 8.49
C SER A 335 -3.67 -4.67 8.00
N GLN A 336 -3.80 -4.07 6.82
CA GLN A 336 -2.76 -3.25 6.18
C GLN A 336 -2.21 -2.13 7.10
N ASN A 337 -3.06 -1.59 7.97
CA ASN A 337 -2.74 -0.52 8.91
C ASN A 337 -2.18 -1.03 10.27
N LEU A 338 -1.71 -2.28 10.34
CA LEU A 338 -0.97 -2.85 11.46
C LEU A 338 0.40 -3.33 10.98
N GLU A 339 1.48 -2.74 11.48
CA GLU A 339 2.85 -3.13 11.14
C GLU A 339 3.23 -4.46 11.78
N ILE A 340 3.84 -5.34 10.97
CA ILE A 340 4.44 -6.58 11.42
C ILE A 340 5.91 -6.29 11.79
N THR A 341 6.24 -6.45 13.06
CA THR A 341 7.60 -6.23 13.60
C THR A 341 8.43 -7.51 13.66
N ASP A 342 7.78 -8.66 13.75
CA ASP A 342 8.39 -10.01 13.73
C ASP A 342 7.29 -11.03 13.41
N ALA A 343 7.64 -12.16 12.81
CA ALA A 343 6.68 -13.22 12.46
C ALA A 343 7.39 -14.55 12.26
N GLN A 344 6.92 -15.63 12.90
CA GLN A 344 7.56 -16.94 12.78
C GLN A 344 6.57 -18.09 12.91
N VAL A 345 7.01 -19.25 12.42
CA VAL A 345 6.41 -20.55 12.72
C VAL A 345 7.24 -21.22 13.81
N PHE A 346 6.62 -21.73 14.87
CA PHE A 346 7.31 -22.55 15.87
C PHE A 346 7.55 -23.96 15.30
N TRP A 347 8.58 -24.08 14.46
CA TRP A 347 9.09 -25.34 13.95
C TRP A 347 10.61 -25.38 14.13
N PRO A 348 11.10 -25.97 15.23
CA PRO A 348 12.54 -26.16 15.43
C PRO A 348 13.09 -27.26 14.50
N THR A 349 14.35 -27.12 14.07
CA THR A 349 15.08 -28.13 13.29
C THR A 349 15.27 -29.43 14.06
N SER A 350 15.48 -30.55 13.35
CA SER A 350 15.61 -31.89 13.95
C SER A 350 16.75 -32.08 14.96
N ASP A 351 17.75 -31.20 14.96
CA ASP A 351 18.88 -31.19 15.90
C ASP A 351 18.68 -30.25 17.10
N ALA A 352 17.69 -29.37 17.05
CA ALA A 352 17.36 -28.46 18.14
C ALA A 352 16.75 -29.24 19.32
N PRO A 353 17.10 -28.90 20.59
CA PRO A 353 16.53 -29.55 21.77
C PRO A 353 14.99 -29.52 21.83
N GLN A 354 14.37 -28.49 21.25
CA GLN A 354 12.93 -28.26 21.20
C GLN A 354 12.20 -29.12 20.16
N PHE A 355 12.92 -29.82 19.28
CA PHE A 355 12.32 -30.72 18.29
C PHE A 355 11.47 -31.82 18.94
N ASN A 356 11.76 -32.19 20.19
CA ASN A 356 10.94 -33.13 20.95
C ASN A 356 9.50 -32.66 21.19
N LEU A 357 9.21 -31.37 21.00
CA LEU A 357 7.87 -30.81 21.14
C LEU A 357 7.02 -31.03 19.88
N VAL A 358 7.62 -30.91 18.69
CA VAL A 358 6.92 -31.05 17.40
C VAL A 358 7.10 -32.43 16.78
N GLY A 359 8.31 -33.01 16.87
CA GLY A 359 8.64 -34.37 16.46
C GLY A 359 8.33 -34.70 15.00
N ASN A 360 8.19 -36.00 14.73
CA ASN A 360 7.63 -36.55 13.49
C ASN A 360 6.39 -37.37 13.86
N PHE A 361 5.58 -37.74 12.86
CA PHE A 361 4.44 -38.62 13.06
C PHE A 361 4.79 -39.94 13.81
N PRO A 362 4.05 -40.35 14.85
CA PRO A 362 2.94 -39.61 15.49
C PRO A 362 3.46 -38.43 16.32
N PHE A 363 2.92 -37.24 16.04
CA PHE A 363 3.41 -35.98 16.60
C PHE A 363 3.19 -35.89 18.12
N PRO A 364 4.14 -35.35 18.90
CA PRO A 364 3.98 -35.17 20.35
C PRO A 364 2.99 -34.08 20.74
N SER A 365 2.82 -33.04 19.90
CA SER A 365 1.84 -31.95 20.08
C SER A 365 0.68 -32.06 19.07
N SER A 366 0.97 -31.79 17.80
CA SER A 366 0.03 -31.69 16.68
C SER A 366 0.80 -31.87 15.37
N ASP A 367 0.11 -32.27 14.32
CA ASP A 367 0.54 -32.20 12.91
C ASP A 367 0.69 -30.76 12.41
N HIS A 368 0.05 -29.79 13.04
CA HIS A 368 0.24 -28.35 12.77
C HIS A 368 1.29 -27.72 13.70
N ARG A 369 1.70 -26.50 13.38
CA ARG A 369 2.68 -25.69 14.12
C ARG A 369 2.04 -24.38 14.54
N LEU A 370 2.50 -23.83 15.66
CA LEU A 370 2.04 -22.53 16.13
C LEU A 370 2.63 -21.43 15.23
N VAL A 371 1.75 -20.61 14.65
CA VAL A 371 2.12 -19.45 13.82
C VAL A 371 1.82 -18.17 14.59
N TRP A 372 2.71 -17.18 14.52
CA TRP A 372 2.51 -15.90 15.20
C TRP A 372 3.10 -14.72 14.45
N VAL A 373 2.54 -13.55 14.73
CA VAL A 373 3.01 -12.22 14.28
C VAL A 373 3.05 -11.27 15.48
N ASP A 374 4.11 -10.47 15.58
CA ASP A 374 4.23 -9.35 16.51
C ASP A 374 3.84 -8.07 15.81
N LEU A 375 2.85 -7.38 16.35
CA LEU A 375 2.34 -6.14 15.81
C LEU A 375 2.77 -4.95 16.66
N ALA A 376 3.10 -3.83 16.03
CA ALA A 376 3.32 -2.59 16.75
C ALA A 376 2.04 -2.15 17.49
N THR A 377 2.17 -1.73 18.74
CA THR A 377 1.03 -1.32 19.61
C THR A 377 0.59 0.12 19.45
N GLU A 378 1.43 0.94 18.85
CA GLU A 378 1.07 2.28 18.37
C GLU A 378 0.77 2.16 16.88
N PRO A 379 -0.19 2.91 16.31
CA PRO A 379 -0.45 2.89 14.89
C PRO A 379 0.87 3.08 14.16
N ALA A 380 1.28 2.05 13.45
CA ALA A 380 2.21 2.24 12.38
C ALA A 380 1.48 3.07 11.34
N ALA A 381 1.73 4.38 11.36
CA ALA A 381 2.14 4.97 10.10
C ALA A 381 3.16 3.99 9.52
N ASP A 382 2.92 3.45 8.31
CA ASP A 382 3.96 2.79 7.50
C ASP A 382 5.29 3.46 7.85
N PRO A 383 6.28 2.75 8.48
CA PRO A 383 7.21 3.30 9.46
C PRO A 383 8.00 4.47 8.88
N ASN A 384 7.29 5.59 8.89
CA ASN A 384 7.51 6.87 8.28
C ASN A 384 8.11 6.83 6.87
N ARG A 385 7.38 7.40 5.90
CA ARG A 385 7.97 7.86 4.63
C ARG A 385 9.32 8.47 4.92
N ARG A 386 10.32 8.02 4.18
CA ARG A 386 11.66 8.54 4.33
C ARG A 386 11.83 9.76 3.45
N THR A 387 12.64 10.68 3.92
CA THR A 387 13.12 11.79 3.09
C THR A 387 14.59 12.04 3.40
N VAL A 388 15.34 12.37 2.38
CA VAL A 388 16.77 12.69 2.45
C VAL A 388 16.91 14.15 2.89
N ALA A 389 17.40 14.33 4.11
CA ALA A 389 17.69 15.64 4.69
C ALA A 389 19.08 16.17 4.32
N GLY A 390 19.99 15.28 3.92
CA GLY A 390 21.34 15.64 3.50
C GLY A 390 22.08 14.48 2.85
N VAL A 391 23.03 14.84 1.99
CA VAL A 391 23.93 13.92 1.28
C VAL A 391 25.37 14.42 1.47
N ASP A 392 26.27 13.54 1.90
CA ASP A 392 27.71 13.84 2.01
C ASP A 392 28.55 12.82 1.25
N PHE A 393 29.68 13.26 0.68
CA PHE A 393 30.62 12.43 -0.06
C PHE A 393 31.62 11.71 0.85
N LEU A 394 31.77 10.40 0.67
CA LEU A 394 32.66 9.54 1.46
C LEU A 394 33.92 9.12 0.69
N GLY A 395 33.88 9.11 -0.64
CA GLY A 395 35.04 8.81 -1.48
C GLY A 395 34.70 8.22 -2.84
N GLU A 396 35.72 8.05 -3.68
CA GLU A 396 35.64 7.39 -4.99
C GLU A 396 36.79 6.39 -5.18
N VAL A 397 36.52 5.30 -5.91
CA VAL A 397 37.53 4.32 -6.35
C VAL A 397 37.29 4.03 -7.82
N THR A 398 38.37 3.92 -8.60
CA THR A 398 38.29 3.66 -10.05
C THR A 398 39.12 2.45 -10.47
N PHE A 399 38.59 1.71 -11.44
CA PHE A 399 39.26 0.58 -12.08
C PHE A 399 39.36 0.80 -13.59
N PRO A 400 40.49 0.45 -14.22
CA PRO A 400 40.65 0.56 -15.65
C PRO A 400 39.81 -0.50 -16.38
N THR A 401 39.28 -0.17 -17.56
CA THR A 401 38.50 -1.08 -18.43
C THR A 401 39.19 -2.42 -18.74
N SER A 402 40.52 -2.46 -18.66
CA SER A 402 41.31 -3.69 -18.85
C SER A 402 41.29 -4.65 -17.65
N LEU A 403 40.60 -4.33 -16.56
CA LEU A 403 40.50 -5.18 -15.39
C LEU A 403 39.79 -6.50 -15.76
N THR A 404 40.32 -7.62 -15.25
CA THR A 404 39.72 -8.93 -15.44
C THR A 404 39.59 -9.64 -14.10
N PHE A 405 38.45 -10.30 -13.90
CA PHE A 405 38.20 -11.14 -12.72
C PHE A 405 37.68 -12.51 -13.18
N GLU A 406 38.29 -13.58 -12.65
CA GLU A 406 38.00 -14.97 -13.01
C GLU A 406 37.88 -15.29 -14.52
N GLY A 407 38.64 -14.57 -15.35
CA GLY A 407 38.65 -14.77 -16.81
C GLY A 407 37.55 -14.01 -17.57
N THR A 408 36.78 -13.18 -16.88
CA THR A 408 35.82 -12.22 -17.45
C THR A 408 36.37 -10.80 -17.35
N GLN A 409 36.01 -9.93 -18.30
CA GLN A 409 36.36 -8.51 -18.25
C GLN A 409 35.41 -7.78 -17.31
N VAL A 410 35.94 -7.04 -16.34
CA VAL A 410 35.14 -6.19 -15.46
C VAL A 410 34.83 -4.88 -16.20
N GLY A 411 33.57 -4.51 -16.23
CA GLY A 411 33.02 -3.41 -17.01
C GLY A 411 31.53 -3.64 -17.23
N GLY A 412 30.84 -2.67 -17.81
CA GLY A 412 29.41 -2.83 -18.03
C GLY A 412 28.53 -2.62 -16.79
N LEU A 413 29.05 -2.09 -15.69
CA LEU A 413 28.35 -2.17 -14.40
C LEU A 413 27.18 -1.18 -14.34
N SER A 414 26.01 -1.61 -14.79
CA SER A 414 24.79 -0.82 -14.94
C SER A 414 23.84 -0.90 -13.75
N GLY A 415 23.96 -1.92 -12.89
CA GLY A 415 23.15 -2.03 -11.67
C GLY A 415 23.93 -2.61 -10.50
N ILE A 416 23.47 -2.36 -9.28
CA ILE A 416 24.04 -2.93 -8.05
C ILE A 416 22.96 -3.15 -6.97
N ALA A 417 23.00 -4.30 -6.30
CA ALA A 417 22.11 -4.65 -5.19
C ALA A 417 22.93 -5.01 -3.94
N TYR A 418 22.43 -4.68 -2.76
CA TYR A 418 23.08 -5.00 -1.48
C TYR A 418 22.39 -6.16 -0.77
N ASP A 419 23.18 -7.18 -0.43
CA ASP A 419 22.78 -8.26 0.46
C ASP A 419 23.20 -7.92 1.89
N ALA A 420 22.27 -7.32 2.63
CA ALA A 420 22.50 -6.93 4.02
C ALA A 420 22.73 -8.12 4.97
N ALA A 421 22.27 -9.33 4.62
CA ALA A 421 22.43 -10.51 5.46
C ALA A 421 23.87 -11.03 5.40
N ASN A 422 24.52 -10.91 4.25
CA ASN A 422 25.88 -11.37 4.02
C ASN A 422 26.93 -10.25 3.94
N ASP A 423 26.50 -8.99 3.96
CA ASP A 423 27.33 -7.79 3.83
C ASP A 423 28.17 -7.78 2.54
N ILE A 424 27.51 -8.07 1.42
CA ILE A 424 28.09 -8.14 0.07
C ILE A 424 27.17 -7.43 -0.93
N TYR A 425 27.69 -7.13 -2.11
CA TYR A 425 26.94 -6.52 -3.20
C TYR A 425 26.95 -7.42 -4.43
N TYR A 426 25.89 -7.36 -5.23
CA TYR A 426 25.80 -7.97 -6.55
C TYR A 426 25.70 -6.87 -7.61
N SER A 427 26.65 -6.79 -8.53
CA SER A 427 26.62 -5.79 -9.60
C SER A 427 26.55 -6.45 -10.97
N ILE A 428 25.50 -6.15 -11.71
CA ILE A 428 25.20 -6.72 -13.03
C ILE A 428 26.04 -6.04 -14.11
N ALA A 429 26.46 -6.80 -15.12
CA ALA A 429 27.16 -6.27 -16.29
C ALA A 429 26.24 -6.28 -17.52
N ASP A 430 26.06 -5.12 -18.16
CA ASP A 430 25.29 -4.84 -19.40
C ASP A 430 25.81 -5.56 -20.67
N ASP A 431 26.88 -6.35 -20.53
CA ASP A 431 27.42 -7.13 -21.62
C ASP A 431 26.32 -8.04 -22.17
N ARG A 432 25.89 -7.75 -23.40
CA ARG A 432 24.89 -8.49 -24.18
C ARG A 432 25.33 -9.91 -24.55
N SER A 433 26.08 -10.60 -23.69
CA SER A 433 26.82 -11.81 -23.97
C SER A 433 27.81 -11.68 -25.15
N GLN A 434 28.31 -10.47 -25.42
CA GLN A 434 29.16 -10.20 -26.57
C GLN A 434 30.64 -10.46 -26.27
N PHE A 435 31.13 -10.04 -25.10
CA PHE A 435 32.53 -10.22 -24.70
C PHE A 435 32.71 -11.46 -23.84
N ASN A 436 31.85 -11.62 -22.84
CA ASN A 436 31.74 -12.76 -21.96
C ASN A 436 30.24 -13.11 -21.79
N PRO A 437 29.87 -14.31 -21.31
CA PRO A 437 28.48 -14.59 -20.96
C PRO A 437 27.90 -13.53 -20.01
N ALA A 438 26.60 -13.23 -20.15
CA ALA A 438 25.87 -12.35 -19.24
C ALA A 438 26.04 -12.80 -17.79
N ARG A 439 26.30 -11.85 -16.89
CA ARG A 439 26.84 -12.13 -15.56
C ARG A 439 26.65 -10.97 -14.60
N PHE A 440 26.64 -11.28 -13.31
CA PHE A 440 26.86 -10.30 -12.24
C PHE A 440 28.09 -10.69 -11.41
N TYR A 441 28.72 -9.70 -10.79
CA TYR A 441 29.84 -9.86 -9.88
C TYR A 441 29.38 -9.76 -8.44
N THR A 442 29.96 -10.58 -7.56
CA THR A 442 29.86 -10.39 -6.11
C THR A 442 31.01 -9.53 -5.63
N LEU A 443 30.71 -8.50 -4.86
CA LEU A 443 31.66 -7.52 -4.34
C LEU A 443 31.58 -7.46 -2.82
N SER A 444 32.70 -7.16 -2.16
CA SER A 444 32.67 -6.56 -0.82
C SER A 444 33.18 -5.12 -0.89
N ILE A 445 32.58 -4.25 -0.09
CA ILE A 445 32.89 -2.81 -0.02
C ILE A 445 33.04 -2.45 1.47
N ASP A 446 34.26 -2.18 1.91
CA ASP A 446 34.56 -1.82 3.30
C ASP A 446 34.38 -0.31 3.54
N LEU A 447 33.37 0.07 4.34
CA LEU A 447 33.13 1.45 4.77
C LEU A 447 33.26 1.62 6.30
N ASN A 448 33.97 0.71 6.98
CA ASN A 448 34.00 0.68 8.45
C ASN A 448 34.63 1.93 9.09
N ASP A 449 35.52 2.63 8.38
CA ASP A 449 36.09 3.89 8.84
C ASP A 449 35.34 5.14 8.35
N GLY A 450 34.29 4.96 7.55
CA GLY A 450 33.42 6.00 7.02
C GLY A 450 33.95 6.68 5.75
N GLU A 451 34.99 6.15 5.11
CA GLU A 451 35.53 6.65 3.85
C GLU A 451 35.57 5.52 2.80
N LEU A 452 35.59 5.87 1.51
CA LEU A 452 35.84 4.91 0.42
C LEU A 452 37.19 5.24 -0.24
N GLN A 453 38.13 4.30 -0.21
CA GLN A 453 39.50 4.47 -0.72
C GLN A 453 40.03 3.21 -1.44
N ASP A 454 41.17 3.38 -2.12
CA ASP A 454 41.86 2.30 -2.82
C ASP A 454 42.13 1.10 -1.89
N GLY A 455 41.49 -0.04 -2.20
CA GLY A 455 41.64 -1.29 -1.45
C GLY A 455 40.39 -1.73 -0.68
N ASP A 456 39.37 -0.87 -0.58
CA ASP A 456 38.13 -1.19 0.13
C ASP A 456 37.14 -1.99 -0.71
N ILE A 457 37.31 -2.00 -2.05
CA ILE A 457 36.49 -2.78 -2.97
C ILE A 457 37.25 -4.02 -3.42
N SER A 458 36.65 -5.19 -3.22
CA SER A 458 37.14 -6.46 -3.79
C SER A 458 36.04 -7.23 -4.52
N PHE A 459 36.41 -7.76 -5.68
CA PHE A 459 35.61 -8.73 -6.43
C PHE A 459 35.83 -10.12 -5.81
N GLU A 460 34.75 -10.76 -5.39
CA GLU A 460 34.76 -12.03 -4.66
C GLU A 460 34.33 -13.21 -5.54
N ASP A 461 33.35 -13.02 -6.42
CA ASP A 461 32.82 -14.06 -7.31
C ASP A 461 32.24 -13.47 -8.61
N VAL A 462 32.01 -14.32 -9.61
CA VAL A 462 31.29 -13.98 -10.85
C VAL A 462 30.28 -15.07 -11.21
N THR A 463 29.01 -14.69 -11.29
CA THR A 463 27.91 -15.60 -11.58
C THR A 463 27.43 -15.41 -13.00
N THR A 464 27.48 -16.47 -13.80
CA THR A 464 26.91 -16.49 -15.17
C THR A 464 25.41 -16.71 -15.13
N LEU A 465 24.67 -15.84 -15.82
CA LEU A 465 23.24 -15.98 -16.06
C LEU A 465 22.96 -17.05 -17.12
N ARG A 466 21.96 -17.88 -16.85
CA ARG A 466 21.53 -19.00 -17.69
C ARG A 466 20.03 -18.93 -17.89
N ASP A 467 19.61 -19.24 -19.11
CA ASP A 467 18.20 -19.30 -19.50
C ASP A 467 17.47 -20.48 -18.84
N GLU A 468 16.17 -20.60 -19.08
CA GLU A 468 15.32 -21.70 -18.57
C GLU A 468 15.82 -23.10 -18.98
N SER A 469 16.61 -23.21 -20.05
CA SER A 469 17.21 -24.48 -20.48
C SER A 469 18.49 -24.83 -19.72
N GLY A 470 18.97 -23.91 -18.88
CA GLY A 470 20.21 -24.04 -18.11
C GLY A 470 21.46 -23.71 -18.92
N GLU A 471 21.32 -23.07 -20.08
CA GLU A 471 22.44 -22.66 -20.93
C GLU A 471 22.71 -21.15 -20.79
N PRO A 472 23.96 -20.68 -20.92
CA PRO A 472 24.23 -19.24 -20.95
C PRO A 472 23.49 -18.57 -22.11
N PHE A 473 22.99 -17.35 -21.87
CA PHE A 473 22.32 -16.56 -22.90
C PHE A 473 23.21 -16.38 -24.15
N ALA A 474 22.59 -16.44 -25.32
CA ALA A 474 23.29 -16.27 -26.58
C ALA A 474 23.81 -14.84 -26.76
N ALA A 475 24.90 -14.68 -27.51
CA ALA A 475 25.41 -13.36 -27.83
C ALA A 475 24.33 -12.50 -28.53
N LEU A 476 24.15 -11.28 -28.03
CA LEU A 476 23.18 -10.27 -28.46
C LEU A 476 21.71 -10.69 -28.26
N SER A 477 21.41 -11.58 -27.31
CA SER A 477 20.03 -12.01 -27.03
C SER A 477 19.37 -11.33 -25.83
N LEU A 478 20.11 -10.50 -25.10
CA LEU A 478 19.67 -9.74 -23.94
C LEU A 478 20.56 -8.50 -23.78
N ASP A 479 20.14 -7.58 -22.93
CA ASP A 479 20.78 -6.30 -22.63
C ASP A 479 20.48 -5.94 -21.18
N PRO A 480 21.19 -6.55 -20.22
CA PRO A 480 20.78 -6.55 -18.82
C PRO A 480 21.22 -5.28 -18.07
N GLU A 481 20.30 -4.59 -17.39
CA GLU A 481 20.61 -3.29 -16.77
C GLU A 481 20.46 -3.29 -15.25
N GLY A 482 19.24 -3.38 -14.75
CA GLY A 482 18.94 -3.31 -13.32
C GLY A 482 19.11 -4.67 -12.64
N ILE A 483 19.49 -4.64 -11.36
CA ILE A 483 19.52 -5.82 -10.49
C ILE A 483 18.92 -5.49 -9.13
N ALA A 484 17.99 -6.33 -8.66
CA ALA A 484 17.42 -6.24 -7.32
C ALA A 484 17.43 -7.61 -6.63
N LEU A 485 17.55 -7.61 -5.30
CA LEU A 485 17.57 -8.82 -4.48
C LEU A 485 16.36 -8.84 -3.53
N ALA A 486 15.54 -9.88 -3.63
CA ALA A 486 14.42 -10.11 -2.72
C ALA A 486 14.88 -10.80 -1.42
N PRO A 487 14.14 -10.66 -0.30
CA PRO A 487 14.48 -11.29 0.97
C PRO A 487 14.57 -12.82 0.95
N ASP A 488 13.89 -13.47 0.00
CA ASP A 488 13.91 -14.93 -0.20
C ASP A 488 15.15 -15.41 -0.99
N GLY A 489 16.01 -14.50 -1.45
CA GLY A 489 17.19 -14.79 -2.25
C GLY A 489 16.93 -14.84 -3.76
N THR A 490 15.73 -14.47 -4.22
CA THR A 490 15.43 -14.29 -5.64
C THR A 490 16.08 -13.01 -6.17
N VAL A 491 16.77 -13.11 -7.30
CA VAL A 491 17.42 -12.00 -8.00
C VAL A 491 16.55 -11.59 -9.18
N TYR A 492 16.15 -10.33 -9.23
CA TYR A 492 15.41 -9.76 -10.36
C TYR A 492 16.39 -8.99 -11.24
N ILE A 493 16.33 -9.24 -12.55
CA ILE A 493 17.18 -8.55 -13.53
C ILE A 493 16.29 -8.01 -14.64
N THR A 494 16.46 -6.72 -14.95
CA THR A 494 15.81 -6.10 -16.10
C THR A 494 16.68 -6.24 -17.33
N SER A 495 16.06 -6.25 -18.50
CA SER A 495 16.76 -6.14 -19.76
C SER A 495 16.05 -5.16 -20.66
N GLU A 496 16.81 -4.28 -21.30
CA GLU A 496 16.33 -3.36 -22.33
C GLU A 496 15.82 -4.09 -23.57
N GLY A 497 16.42 -5.25 -23.89
CA GLY A 497 16.12 -5.97 -25.12
C GLY A 497 16.86 -5.35 -26.32
N ASP A 498 16.24 -5.36 -27.49
CA ASP A 498 16.81 -4.75 -28.70
C ASP A 498 15.70 -4.47 -29.71
N ALA A 499 15.19 -3.24 -29.69
CA ALA A 499 14.12 -2.83 -30.60
C ALA A 499 14.53 -2.94 -32.08
N THR A 500 15.82 -2.84 -32.42
CA THR A 500 16.29 -2.98 -33.81
C THR A 500 16.25 -4.43 -34.30
N ARG A 501 16.36 -5.40 -33.37
CA ARG A 501 16.27 -6.84 -33.63
C ARG A 501 14.91 -7.43 -33.25
N LEU A 502 13.98 -6.61 -32.75
CA LEU A 502 12.68 -7.03 -32.21
C LEU A 502 12.84 -8.05 -31.06
N ILE A 503 13.83 -7.80 -30.20
CA ILE A 503 14.01 -8.51 -28.94
C ILE A 503 13.27 -7.69 -27.88
N ASN A 504 12.34 -8.33 -27.18
CA ASN A 504 11.54 -7.68 -26.16
C ASN A 504 12.38 -7.32 -24.92
N PRO A 505 12.02 -6.26 -24.20
CA PRO A 505 12.53 -6.06 -22.84
C PRO A 505 11.99 -7.16 -21.92
N PHE A 506 12.65 -7.39 -20.79
CA PHE A 506 12.16 -8.33 -19.77
C PHE A 506 12.44 -7.85 -18.34
N VAL A 507 11.71 -8.44 -17.38
CA VAL A 507 12.05 -8.45 -15.96
C VAL A 507 12.03 -9.90 -15.50
N ASN A 508 13.20 -10.52 -15.37
CA ASN A 508 13.33 -11.95 -15.14
C ASN A 508 13.84 -12.26 -13.75
N GLN A 509 13.39 -13.40 -13.22
CA GLN A 509 13.76 -13.93 -11.92
C GLN A 509 14.90 -14.92 -12.08
N PHE A 510 15.91 -14.84 -11.22
CA PHE A 510 17.08 -15.70 -11.20
C PHE A 510 17.38 -16.15 -9.77
N SER A 511 17.94 -17.35 -9.65
CA SER A 511 18.63 -17.76 -8.43
C SER A 511 19.97 -17.05 -8.30
N LEU A 512 20.49 -16.91 -7.08
CA LEU A 512 21.85 -16.42 -6.83
C LEU A 512 22.96 -17.22 -7.53
N ASN A 513 22.69 -18.45 -7.99
CA ASN A 513 23.61 -19.25 -8.81
C ASN A 513 23.48 -18.96 -10.32
N GLY A 514 22.64 -18.02 -10.73
CA GLY A 514 22.45 -17.55 -12.10
C GLY A 514 21.47 -18.36 -12.95
N GLY A 515 20.71 -19.30 -12.38
CA GLY A 515 19.66 -20.01 -13.13
C GLY A 515 18.35 -19.23 -13.13
N GLN A 516 17.75 -19.01 -14.31
CA GLN A 516 16.43 -18.39 -14.44
C GLN A 516 15.35 -19.22 -13.74
N LEU A 517 14.50 -18.55 -12.96
CA LEU A 517 13.40 -19.13 -12.17
C LEU A 517 12.03 -18.83 -12.79
N GLY A 518 11.90 -17.67 -13.43
CA GLY A 518 10.65 -17.19 -14.03
C GLY A 518 10.80 -15.80 -14.65
N GLU A 519 9.66 -15.18 -14.98
CA GLU A 519 9.57 -13.84 -15.56
C GLU A 519 8.37 -13.09 -14.97
N LEU A 520 8.46 -11.77 -14.86
CA LEU A 520 7.32 -10.90 -14.60
C LEU A 520 6.68 -10.48 -15.92
N ALA A 521 5.36 -10.38 -15.93
CA ALA A 521 4.63 -10.03 -17.14
C ALA A 521 4.92 -8.59 -17.57
N ILE A 522 4.99 -8.36 -18.89
CA ILE A 522 5.16 -7.04 -19.49
C ILE A 522 4.00 -6.79 -20.45
N ALA A 523 3.40 -5.60 -20.34
CA ALA A 523 2.30 -5.20 -21.19
C ALA A 523 2.75 -4.97 -22.65
N ASP A 524 1.85 -5.24 -23.60
CA ASP A 524 2.11 -5.11 -25.05
C ASP A 524 2.63 -3.73 -25.45
N LYS A 525 2.29 -2.67 -24.71
CA LYS A 525 2.74 -1.28 -24.95
C LYS A 525 4.25 -1.08 -24.88
N TYR A 526 4.99 -1.98 -24.21
CA TYR A 526 6.45 -1.95 -24.14
C TYR A 526 7.11 -2.75 -25.27
N LEU A 527 6.37 -3.60 -25.98
CA LEU A 527 6.95 -4.49 -26.99
C LEU A 527 7.27 -3.72 -28.28
N PRO A 528 8.52 -3.78 -28.79
CA PRO A 528 8.93 -3.00 -29.95
C PRO A 528 8.25 -3.47 -31.24
N THR A 529 7.78 -2.53 -32.05
CA THR A 529 7.20 -2.80 -33.37
C THR A 529 8.16 -2.46 -34.51
N ALA A 530 8.08 -3.21 -35.62
CA ALA A 530 8.99 -3.07 -36.75
C ALA A 530 8.93 -1.70 -37.47
N ASP A 531 7.86 -0.94 -37.25
CA ASP A 531 7.68 0.42 -37.79
C ASP A 531 7.93 1.53 -36.75
N ASN A 532 8.37 1.16 -35.54
CA ASN A 532 8.59 2.06 -34.40
C ASN A 532 7.35 2.90 -34.05
N SER A 533 6.16 2.33 -34.25
CA SER A 533 4.90 2.99 -33.88
C SER A 533 4.57 2.86 -32.38
N SER A 534 5.13 1.85 -31.72
CA SER A 534 4.92 1.59 -30.29
C SER A 534 6.09 0.80 -29.70
N GLY A 535 6.14 0.74 -28.36
CA GLY A 535 7.13 -0.02 -27.62
C GLY A 535 8.38 0.78 -27.29
N ILE A 536 9.30 0.09 -26.63
CA ILE A 536 10.60 0.63 -26.23
C ILE A 536 11.40 1.21 -27.39
N ARG A 537 12.31 2.11 -27.05
CA ARG A 537 13.37 2.58 -27.95
C ARG A 537 14.63 1.77 -27.66
N ASN A 538 15.46 1.56 -28.67
CA ASN A 538 16.71 0.82 -28.47
C ASN A 538 17.68 1.65 -27.61
N ASN A 539 18.20 1.07 -26.52
CA ASN A 539 19.15 1.69 -25.61
C ASN A 539 18.56 2.90 -24.86
N LEU A 540 17.28 2.78 -24.49
CA LEU A 540 16.45 3.76 -23.78
C LEU A 540 15.25 3.07 -23.07
N ALA A 541 15.41 1.81 -22.65
CA ALA A 541 14.34 0.93 -22.18
C ALA A 541 14.48 0.64 -20.67
N PHE A 542 14.25 -0.59 -20.18
CA PHE A 542 14.24 -0.89 -18.74
C PHE A 542 15.63 -0.84 -18.10
N GLU A 543 15.99 0.32 -17.54
CA GLU A 543 17.30 0.58 -16.91
C GLU A 543 17.37 0.14 -15.45
N SER A 544 16.32 0.44 -14.67
CA SER A 544 16.39 0.36 -13.21
C SER A 544 15.71 -0.87 -12.63
N ALA A 545 16.16 -1.35 -11.48
CA ALA A 545 15.42 -2.34 -10.69
C ALA A 545 15.64 -2.13 -9.20
N THR A 546 14.57 -1.96 -8.43
CA THR A 546 14.64 -1.87 -6.96
C THR A 546 13.46 -2.57 -6.31
N ILE A 547 13.68 -3.11 -5.11
CA ILE A 547 12.63 -3.73 -4.29
C ILE A 547 12.43 -2.88 -3.03
N THR A 548 11.18 -2.73 -2.60
CA THR A 548 10.85 -2.03 -1.35
C THR A 548 11.49 -2.73 -0.14
N PRO A 549 11.83 -2.01 0.94
CA PRO A 549 12.44 -2.62 2.13
C PRO A 549 11.69 -3.82 2.72
N ASP A 550 10.36 -3.87 2.58
CA ASP A 550 9.53 -5.00 3.01
C ASP A 550 9.49 -6.18 2.04
N GLY A 551 10.10 -6.06 0.86
CA GLY A 551 10.12 -7.10 -0.17
C GLY A 551 8.82 -7.25 -0.96
N ARG A 552 7.81 -6.39 -0.75
CA ARG A 552 6.50 -6.56 -1.38
C ARG A 552 6.46 -6.06 -2.82
N TYR A 553 7.08 -4.92 -3.10
CA TYR A 553 6.98 -4.28 -4.40
C TYR A 553 8.33 -4.18 -5.10
N LEU A 554 8.34 -4.38 -6.41
CA LEU A 554 9.46 -4.08 -7.29
C LEU A 554 9.12 -2.89 -8.18
N TYR A 555 10.05 -1.95 -8.31
CA TYR A 555 9.96 -0.85 -9.27
C TYR A 555 11.00 -1.02 -10.38
N THR A 556 10.58 -0.74 -11.60
CA THR A 556 11.46 -0.57 -12.77
C THR A 556 10.96 0.61 -13.59
N ALA A 557 11.77 1.13 -14.50
CA ALA A 557 11.40 2.26 -15.33
C ALA A 557 12.11 2.24 -16.67
N THR A 558 11.50 2.89 -17.66
CA THR A 558 12.17 3.17 -18.94
C THR A 558 13.21 4.28 -18.80
N GLU A 559 14.25 4.32 -19.64
CA GLU A 559 15.18 5.46 -19.63
C GLU A 559 14.52 6.76 -20.13
N ASN A 560 13.66 6.63 -21.15
CA ASN A 560 12.98 7.72 -21.84
C ASN A 560 11.57 7.29 -22.30
N ALA A 561 10.83 8.22 -22.90
CA ALA A 561 9.51 7.94 -23.48
C ALA A 561 9.52 6.77 -24.48
N LEU A 562 8.51 5.91 -24.37
CA LEU A 562 8.16 4.93 -25.40
C LEU A 562 7.87 5.63 -26.74
N ASN A 563 7.88 4.86 -27.84
CA ASN A 563 7.66 5.45 -29.18
C ASN A 563 6.34 6.23 -29.30
N GLN A 564 5.29 5.74 -28.64
CA GLN A 564 3.95 6.33 -28.66
C GLN A 564 3.73 7.43 -27.61
N ASP A 565 4.60 7.56 -26.62
CA ASP A 565 4.40 8.47 -25.49
C ASP A 565 5.01 9.85 -25.72
N GLY A 566 5.97 9.99 -26.64
CA GLY A 566 6.59 11.28 -26.91
C GLY A 566 8.01 11.20 -27.47
N PRO A 567 8.65 12.37 -27.66
CA PRO A 567 10.06 12.45 -28.01
C PRO A 567 10.95 12.09 -26.81
N THR A 568 12.20 11.76 -27.13
CA THR A 568 13.28 11.62 -26.14
C THR A 568 13.79 13.00 -25.71
N ALA A 569 14.45 13.06 -24.55
CA ALA A 569 15.01 14.29 -24.04
C ALA A 569 16.02 14.89 -25.02
N ASN A 570 16.01 16.22 -25.15
CA ASN A 570 16.97 16.98 -25.97
C ASN A 570 17.28 18.33 -25.31
N LEU A 571 17.94 19.25 -26.02
CA LEU A 571 18.41 20.53 -25.46
C LEU A 571 17.29 21.56 -25.19
N GLU A 572 16.08 21.30 -25.69
CA GLU A 572 14.95 22.23 -25.64
C GLU A 572 13.66 21.51 -25.19
N GLN A 573 13.74 20.23 -24.80
CA GLN A 573 12.58 19.46 -24.42
C GLN A 573 12.94 18.27 -23.53
N GLU A 574 12.14 18.06 -22.50
CA GLU A 574 12.11 16.91 -21.59
C GLU A 574 11.55 15.64 -22.26
N SER A 575 11.58 14.50 -21.54
CA SER A 575 10.93 13.25 -21.94
C SER A 575 10.08 12.68 -20.83
N VAL A 576 8.98 12.01 -21.17
CA VAL A 576 8.11 11.34 -20.18
C VAL A 576 8.40 9.85 -20.17
N SER A 577 9.15 9.39 -19.17
CA SER A 577 9.38 7.98 -18.88
C SER A 577 8.21 7.37 -18.08
N ARG A 578 8.10 6.03 -18.08
CA ARG A 578 7.18 5.26 -17.25
C ARG A 578 7.93 4.52 -16.15
N ILE A 579 7.47 4.67 -14.91
CA ILE A 579 7.82 3.81 -13.77
C ILE A 579 6.72 2.76 -13.64
N ILE A 580 7.09 1.49 -13.49
CA ILE A 580 6.19 0.35 -13.27
C ILE A 580 6.39 -0.17 -11.85
N LYS A 581 5.28 -0.40 -11.14
CA LYS A 581 5.27 -1.05 -9.83
C LYS A 581 4.67 -2.45 -9.93
N TYR A 582 5.44 -3.45 -9.57
CA TYR A 582 5.03 -4.85 -9.50
C TYR A 582 4.74 -5.25 -8.05
N ASP A 583 3.63 -5.97 -7.81
CA ASP A 583 3.43 -6.71 -6.57
C ASP A 583 4.09 -8.08 -6.71
N LEU A 584 5.16 -8.32 -5.95
CA LEU A 584 5.97 -9.54 -6.04
C LEU A 584 5.25 -10.78 -5.51
N LEU A 585 4.21 -10.63 -4.69
CA LEU A 585 3.40 -11.75 -4.24
C LEU A 585 2.56 -12.33 -5.40
N THR A 586 2.04 -11.45 -6.26
CA THR A 586 1.20 -11.83 -7.40
C THR A 586 1.97 -11.95 -8.72
N GLY A 587 3.14 -11.33 -8.80
CA GLY A 587 3.93 -11.18 -10.02
C GLY A 587 3.31 -10.22 -11.05
N GLN A 588 2.29 -9.44 -10.69
CA GLN A 588 1.58 -8.53 -11.59
C GLN A 588 2.04 -7.08 -11.42
N ALA A 589 2.05 -6.34 -12.54
CA ALA A 589 2.14 -4.88 -12.49
C ALA A 589 0.83 -4.32 -11.91
N VAL A 590 0.91 -3.58 -10.81
CA VAL A 590 -0.24 -3.05 -10.09
C VAL A 590 -0.49 -1.56 -10.36
N GLU A 591 0.56 -0.79 -10.66
CA GLU A 591 0.49 0.64 -10.96
C GLU A 591 1.58 1.05 -11.96
N GLU A 592 1.34 2.09 -12.75
CA GLU A 592 2.37 2.77 -13.55
C GLU A 592 2.30 4.28 -13.33
N PHE A 593 3.45 4.96 -13.31
CA PHE A 593 3.54 6.40 -13.07
C PHE A 593 4.35 7.11 -14.17
N ALA A 594 3.98 8.34 -14.50
CA ALA A 594 4.76 9.19 -15.39
C ALA A 594 5.91 9.86 -14.63
N TYR A 595 7.13 9.75 -15.16
CA TYR A 595 8.34 10.41 -14.67
C TYR A 595 8.88 11.36 -15.74
N VAL A 596 9.10 12.62 -15.40
CA VAL A 596 9.67 13.61 -16.32
C VAL A 596 11.20 13.56 -16.24
N VAL A 597 11.86 13.17 -17.32
CA VAL A 597 13.32 13.20 -17.52
C VAL A 597 13.72 14.58 -18.00
N ASP A 598 14.74 15.18 -17.36
CA ASP A 598 15.20 16.53 -17.67
C ASP A 598 15.74 16.64 -19.11
N GLU A 599 15.83 17.87 -19.60
CA GLU A 599 16.55 18.19 -20.84
C GLU A 599 18.02 17.71 -20.81
N VAL A 600 18.60 17.56 -22.00
CA VAL A 600 20.05 17.33 -22.12
C VAL A 600 20.82 18.52 -21.56
N ALA A 601 21.66 18.27 -20.55
CA ALA A 601 22.31 19.32 -19.76
C ALA A 601 23.24 20.23 -20.59
N ASP A 602 23.98 19.65 -21.54
CA ASP A 602 25.01 20.37 -22.31
C ASP A 602 24.91 20.11 -23.80
N ALA A 603 25.24 21.13 -24.60
CA ALA A 603 25.37 20.97 -26.05
C ALA A 603 26.67 20.21 -26.42
N PRO A 604 26.62 19.24 -27.36
CA PRO A 604 27.79 18.47 -27.74
C PRO A 604 28.81 19.29 -28.57
N ILE A 605 30.06 18.82 -28.58
CA ILE A 605 31.18 19.40 -29.33
C ILE A 605 31.83 18.29 -30.20
N PRO A 606 31.65 18.32 -31.54
CA PRO A 606 30.92 19.32 -32.33
C PRO A 606 29.40 19.27 -32.12
N ALA A 607 28.69 20.32 -32.54
CA ALA A 607 27.25 20.51 -32.29
C ALA A 607 26.32 19.41 -32.86
N ASP A 608 26.81 18.60 -33.80
CA ASP A 608 26.13 17.43 -34.37
C ASP A 608 26.51 16.11 -33.67
N GLY A 609 27.26 16.19 -32.56
CA GLY A 609 27.65 15.05 -31.75
C GLY A 609 26.47 14.37 -31.06
N PHE A 610 26.69 13.11 -30.66
CA PHE A 610 25.73 12.34 -29.88
C PHE A 610 25.49 13.00 -28.52
N ARG A 611 24.24 12.95 -28.08
CA ARG A 611 23.79 13.47 -26.78
C ARG A 611 22.55 12.72 -26.32
N THR A 612 22.40 12.56 -25.01
CA THR A 612 21.23 11.92 -24.37
C THR A 612 21.08 12.42 -22.93
N ASN A 613 19.89 12.29 -22.36
CA ASN A 613 19.63 12.30 -20.92
C ASN A 613 18.58 11.23 -20.65
N GLY A 614 18.61 10.64 -19.46
CA GLY A 614 17.83 9.46 -19.15
C GLY A 614 17.72 9.18 -17.66
N LEU A 615 16.59 8.59 -17.26
CA LEU A 615 16.43 7.95 -15.96
C LEU A 615 17.15 6.61 -15.98
N VAL A 616 18.31 6.53 -15.31
CA VAL A 616 19.18 5.35 -15.40
C VAL A 616 19.09 4.44 -14.16
N GLU A 617 18.56 4.92 -13.03
CA GLU A 617 18.35 4.08 -11.86
C GLU A 617 17.23 4.56 -10.95
N LEU A 618 16.62 3.61 -10.23
CA LEU A 618 15.70 3.82 -9.13
C LEU A 618 16.15 3.04 -7.90
N LEU A 619 16.02 3.62 -6.72
CA LEU A 619 16.29 2.93 -5.46
C LEU A 619 15.23 3.28 -4.41
N ALA A 620 14.41 2.31 -4.03
CA ALA A 620 13.38 2.49 -3.00
C ALA A 620 14.04 2.68 -1.62
N ILE A 621 13.66 3.76 -0.91
CA ILE A 621 14.17 4.05 0.44
C ILE A 621 13.13 3.82 1.55
N ASP A 622 11.87 3.62 1.17
CA ASP A 622 10.75 3.25 2.03
C ASP A 622 9.75 2.33 1.30
N ASN A 623 8.65 1.97 1.99
CA ASN A 623 7.57 1.15 1.43
C ASN A 623 6.42 1.99 0.86
N SER A 624 6.42 3.31 1.08
CA SER A 624 5.34 4.22 0.69
C SER A 624 5.46 4.68 -0.76
N GLY A 625 6.62 4.46 -1.39
CA GLY A 625 6.93 4.85 -2.77
C GLY A 625 7.83 6.09 -2.87
N THR A 626 8.64 6.37 -1.84
CA THR A 626 9.76 7.31 -1.98
C THR A 626 10.97 6.55 -2.52
N LEU A 627 11.49 7.03 -3.65
CA LEU A 627 12.66 6.46 -4.30
C LEU A 627 13.73 7.53 -4.50
N LEU A 628 14.98 7.08 -4.64
CA LEU A 628 16.02 7.88 -5.29
C LEU A 628 15.98 7.59 -6.78
N ALA A 629 16.14 8.63 -7.58
CA ALA A 629 16.28 8.52 -9.03
C ALA A 629 17.64 9.08 -9.46
N LEU A 630 18.34 8.34 -10.33
CA LEU A 630 19.57 8.82 -10.96
C LEU A 630 19.27 9.21 -12.40
N GLU A 631 19.54 10.47 -12.75
CA GLU A 631 19.56 10.87 -14.16
C GLU A 631 20.99 11.13 -14.63
N ARG A 632 21.27 10.66 -15.85
CA ARG A 632 22.59 10.82 -16.47
C ARG A 632 22.45 11.38 -17.88
N SER A 633 22.96 12.60 -18.06
CA SER A 633 23.12 13.23 -19.36
C SER A 633 24.54 13.04 -19.89
N PHE A 634 24.66 12.67 -21.16
CA PHE A 634 25.94 12.63 -21.88
C PHE A 634 25.91 13.57 -23.08
N SER A 635 27.01 14.28 -23.29
CA SER A 635 27.24 15.07 -24.50
C SER A 635 28.64 14.87 -25.06
N ALA A 636 28.72 14.42 -26.32
CA ALA A 636 30.00 14.13 -26.97
C ALA A 636 30.94 15.35 -26.93
N GLY A 637 32.17 15.17 -26.43
CA GLY A 637 33.16 16.24 -26.31
C GLY A 637 33.00 17.14 -25.08
N VAL A 638 31.97 16.91 -24.26
CA VAL A 638 31.77 17.54 -22.93
C VAL A 638 31.98 16.50 -21.83
N GLY A 639 31.24 15.40 -21.85
CA GLY A 639 31.28 14.35 -20.82
C GLY A 639 29.89 14.06 -20.25
N ASN A 640 29.86 13.50 -19.04
CA ASN A 640 28.63 13.22 -18.31
C ASN A 640 28.30 14.35 -17.33
N THR A 641 27.00 14.62 -17.20
CA THR A 641 26.39 15.39 -16.13
C THR A 641 25.40 14.46 -15.44
N VAL A 642 25.60 14.20 -14.15
CA VAL A 642 24.82 13.21 -13.39
C VAL A 642 24.21 13.88 -12.17
N LYS A 643 22.93 13.62 -11.93
CA LYS A 643 22.18 14.17 -10.82
C LYS A 643 21.39 13.10 -10.09
N LEU A 644 21.35 13.23 -8.77
CA LEU A 644 20.56 12.40 -7.86
C LEU A 644 19.32 13.18 -7.43
N TYR A 645 18.16 12.55 -7.51
CA TYR A 645 16.88 13.11 -7.09
C TYR A 645 16.23 12.22 -6.02
N GLU A 646 15.42 12.82 -5.18
CA GLU A 646 14.37 12.14 -4.42
C GLU A 646 13.07 12.28 -5.22
N ILE A 647 12.36 11.18 -5.41
CA ILE A 647 11.05 11.16 -6.04
C ILE A 647 10.00 10.50 -5.16
N SER A 648 8.75 10.89 -5.36
CA SER A 648 7.60 10.27 -4.70
C SER A 648 6.49 9.98 -5.70
N THR A 649 6.10 8.70 -5.77
CA THR A 649 4.95 8.22 -6.55
C THR A 649 3.62 8.48 -5.86
N GLN A 650 3.62 8.88 -4.58
CA GLN A 650 2.39 9.19 -3.85
C GLN A 650 1.69 10.38 -4.47
N GLY A 651 0.39 10.24 -4.70
CA GLY A 651 -0.44 11.26 -5.35
C GLY A 651 -0.28 11.31 -6.87
N ALA A 652 0.73 10.65 -7.46
CA ALA A 652 0.89 10.61 -8.91
C ALA A 652 -0.23 9.78 -9.58
N LEU A 653 -0.68 10.23 -10.75
CA LEU A 653 -1.74 9.56 -11.48
C LEU A 653 -1.31 8.16 -11.96
N ASP A 654 -2.12 7.12 -11.67
CA ASP A 654 -1.91 5.79 -12.24
C ASP A 654 -2.24 5.79 -13.75
N ILE A 655 -1.21 5.56 -14.56
CA ILE A 655 -1.27 5.51 -16.03
C ILE A 655 -1.23 4.06 -16.58
N SER A 656 -1.36 3.04 -15.71
CA SER A 656 -1.30 1.62 -16.07
C SER A 656 -2.27 1.23 -17.17
N SER A 657 -3.46 1.83 -17.18
CA SER A 657 -4.52 1.59 -18.17
C SER A 657 -4.30 2.28 -19.52
N ARG A 658 -3.25 3.11 -19.66
CA ARG A 658 -2.99 3.91 -20.86
C ARG A 658 -1.95 3.26 -21.77
N ASP A 659 -2.32 3.01 -23.03
CA ASP A 659 -1.39 2.52 -24.07
C ASP A 659 -0.46 3.61 -24.62
N SER A 660 -0.91 4.87 -24.59
CA SER A 660 -0.22 6.07 -25.10
C SER A 660 -0.46 7.25 -24.15
N LEU A 661 0.57 8.07 -23.94
CA LEU A 661 0.48 9.35 -23.23
C LEU A 661 0.27 10.56 -24.17
N LEU A 662 0.09 10.35 -25.48
CA LEU A 662 -0.31 11.39 -26.43
C LEU A 662 -1.76 11.19 -26.92
N PHE A 663 -2.50 12.28 -27.16
CA PHE A 663 -3.82 12.25 -27.84
C PHE A 663 -3.66 12.36 -29.37
N GLU A 664 -4.68 11.93 -30.14
CA GLU A 664 -4.68 12.11 -31.61
C GLU A 664 -4.58 13.60 -31.97
N GLU A 665 -3.71 13.92 -32.95
CA GLU A 665 -3.31 15.28 -33.39
C GLU A 665 -2.24 16.03 -32.57
N GLY A 666 -1.40 15.32 -31.80
CA GLY A 666 -0.09 15.87 -31.38
C GLY A 666 -0.17 16.97 -30.32
N THR A 667 -1.32 17.14 -29.68
CA THR A 667 -1.47 17.78 -28.37
C THR A 667 -1.05 16.78 -27.30
N ALA A 668 -0.04 17.14 -26.50
CA ALA A 668 0.40 16.35 -25.36
C ALA A 668 -0.75 16.26 -24.35
N PHE A 669 -0.97 15.07 -23.78
CA PHE A 669 -1.67 14.98 -22.51
C PHE A 669 -0.72 15.53 -21.46
N GLU A 670 -1.14 16.53 -20.70
CA GLU A 670 -0.44 16.93 -19.49
C GLU A 670 -0.81 15.88 -18.44
N VAL A 671 0.11 14.94 -18.17
CA VAL A 671 -0.07 14.01 -17.05
C VAL A 671 0.14 14.84 -15.79
N ASP A 672 -0.93 15.16 -15.08
CA ASP A 672 -0.86 15.94 -13.85
C ASP A 672 -1.75 15.31 -12.78
N PRO A 673 -1.21 14.97 -11.58
CA PRO A 673 0.20 15.05 -11.20
C PRO A 673 1.06 13.90 -11.77
N THR A 674 2.26 14.24 -12.25
CA THR A 674 3.34 13.26 -12.44
C THR A 674 3.95 12.86 -11.09
N VAL A 675 4.91 11.94 -11.11
CA VAL A 675 5.81 11.73 -9.98
C VAL A 675 6.45 13.05 -9.55
N SER A 676 6.36 13.37 -8.26
CA SER A 676 7.04 14.52 -7.67
C SER A 676 8.55 14.29 -7.65
N LYS A 677 9.35 15.32 -7.97
CA LYS A 677 10.80 15.21 -8.12
C LYS A 677 11.53 16.36 -7.42
N ARG A 678 12.56 16.05 -6.64
CA ARG A 678 13.41 17.01 -5.92
C ARG A 678 14.89 16.67 -6.09
N GLU A 679 15.69 17.60 -6.62
CA GLU A 679 17.14 17.42 -6.74
C GLU A 679 17.80 17.34 -5.36
N LEU A 680 18.65 16.32 -5.15
CA LEU A 680 19.44 16.13 -3.93
C LEU A 680 20.90 16.52 -4.12
N LEU A 681 21.47 16.18 -5.28
CA LEU A 681 22.90 16.32 -5.55
C LEU A 681 23.19 16.36 -7.06
N ASP A 682 23.97 17.36 -7.49
CA ASP A 682 24.73 17.32 -8.74
C ASP A 682 26.14 16.75 -8.44
N PHE A 683 26.52 15.68 -9.13
CA PHE A 683 27.83 15.03 -8.89
C PHE A 683 29.01 15.93 -9.27
N ALA A 684 28.82 16.96 -10.09
CA ALA A 684 29.84 17.95 -10.39
C ALA A 684 30.28 18.75 -9.14
N ASP A 685 29.42 18.87 -8.14
CA ASP A 685 29.70 19.60 -6.90
C ASP A 685 30.62 18.83 -5.93
N LEU A 686 30.83 17.53 -6.17
CA LEU A 686 31.71 16.70 -5.35
C LEU A 686 33.21 16.91 -5.64
N GLY A 687 33.54 17.62 -6.71
CA GLY A 687 34.93 17.83 -7.14
C GLY A 687 35.59 16.60 -7.78
N ILE A 688 34.78 15.62 -8.19
CA ILE A 688 35.18 14.46 -8.98
C ILE A 688 34.78 14.64 -10.46
N THR A 689 35.17 13.72 -11.33
CA THR A 689 34.65 13.65 -12.70
C THR A 689 33.78 12.39 -12.80
N PRO A 690 32.45 12.52 -12.88
CA PRO A 690 31.58 11.36 -13.01
C PRO A 690 31.79 10.70 -14.37
N ASP A 691 31.98 9.38 -14.37
CA ASP A 691 31.83 8.55 -15.57
C ASP A 691 30.34 8.23 -15.78
N ASN A 692 30.01 7.19 -16.54
CA ASN A 692 28.65 6.78 -16.86
C ASN A 692 27.94 6.14 -15.63
N LEU A 693 27.63 6.94 -14.61
CA LEU A 693 27.00 6.44 -13.38
C LEU A 693 25.58 5.95 -13.68
N GLU A 694 25.30 4.69 -13.39
CA GLU A 694 24.05 4.02 -13.77
C GLU A 694 23.48 3.10 -12.69
N GLY A 695 24.24 2.68 -11.67
CA GLY A 695 23.70 1.81 -10.60
C GLY A 695 23.71 2.44 -9.21
N LEU A 696 22.70 2.13 -8.38
CA LEU A 696 22.56 2.59 -6.99
C LEU A 696 22.23 1.44 -6.03
N ALA A 697 22.92 1.37 -4.89
CA ALA A 697 22.55 0.49 -3.78
C ALA A 697 22.72 1.17 -2.42
N LEU A 698 21.79 0.95 -1.51
CA LEU A 698 22.06 1.19 -0.09
C LEU A 698 23.18 0.25 0.38
N GLY A 699 24.00 0.69 1.31
CA GLY A 699 24.99 -0.16 1.98
C GLY A 699 24.71 -0.31 3.49
N PRO A 700 25.72 -0.69 4.29
CA PRO A 700 25.57 -0.74 5.73
C PRO A 700 25.35 0.65 6.34
N LYS A 701 24.73 0.70 7.54
CA LYS A 701 24.73 1.94 8.33
C LYS A 701 26.15 2.26 8.80
N LEU A 702 26.54 3.52 8.62
CA LEU A 702 27.82 4.03 9.08
C LEU A 702 27.87 4.10 10.61
N ALA A 703 29.07 4.24 11.17
CA ALA A 703 29.29 4.31 12.61
C ALA A 703 28.59 5.50 13.29
N ASP A 704 28.25 6.55 12.53
CA ASP A 704 27.50 7.72 13.01
C ASP A 704 25.96 7.56 12.88
N GLY A 705 25.50 6.43 12.33
CA GLY A 705 24.08 6.09 12.17
C GLY A 705 23.48 6.46 10.82
N ARG A 706 24.19 7.23 9.98
CA ARG A 706 23.74 7.57 8.62
C ARG A 706 23.76 6.35 7.71
N GLN A 707 22.94 6.40 6.67
CA GLN A 707 22.80 5.31 5.70
C GLN A 707 23.85 5.50 4.59
N SER A 708 24.69 4.51 4.28
CA SER A 708 25.57 4.61 3.11
C SER A 708 24.80 4.34 1.82
N LEU A 709 25.24 4.97 0.73
CA LEU A 709 24.75 4.79 -0.63
C LEU A 709 25.98 4.57 -1.54
N ILE A 710 25.94 3.52 -2.35
CA ILE A 710 26.95 3.17 -3.35
C ILE A 710 26.40 3.49 -4.73
N VAL A 711 27.23 4.15 -5.53
CA VAL A 711 26.96 4.47 -6.95
C VAL A 711 28.03 3.80 -7.80
N VAL A 712 27.65 3.16 -8.91
CA VAL A 712 28.58 2.47 -9.82
C VAL A 712 28.42 2.95 -11.26
N SER A 713 29.51 2.94 -12.03
CA SER A 713 29.50 3.33 -13.44
C SER A 713 29.65 2.17 -14.43
N ASP A 714 28.94 2.29 -15.54
CA ASP A 714 29.15 1.51 -16.74
C ASP A 714 30.27 2.12 -17.63
N ASN A 715 31.41 1.44 -17.70
CA ASN A 715 32.49 1.89 -18.57
C ASN A 715 32.28 1.62 -20.07
N ASN A 716 31.11 1.11 -20.51
CA ASN A 716 30.75 0.70 -21.87
C ASN A 716 31.77 -0.27 -22.52
N PHE A 717 32.60 -0.94 -21.72
CA PHE A 717 33.81 -1.64 -22.16
C PHE A 717 34.75 -0.78 -23.04
N SER A 718 34.73 0.54 -22.86
CA SER A 718 35.48 1.53 -23.64
C SER A 718 36.84 1.86 -23.03
N ASP A 719 37.87 1.96 -23.88
CA ASP A 719 39.23 2.34 -23.47
C ASP A 719 39.33 3.80 -22.95
N THR A 720 38.27 4.60 -23.11
CA THR A 720 38.22 6.02 -22.70
C THR A 720 37.42 6.26 -21.42
N GLN A 721 36.81 5.22 -20.85
CA GLN A 721 36.03 5.27 -19.62
C GLN A 721 36.69 4.41 -18.54
N VAL A 722 36.20 4.53 -17.31
CA VAL A 722 36.64 3.74 -16.16
C VAL A 722 35.42 3.16 -15.45
N THR A 723 35.61 2.04 -14.77
CA THR A 723 34.62 1.58 -13.78
C THR A 723 34.86 2.39 -12.51
N GLN A 724 33.89 3.20 -12.11
CA GLN A 724 33.95 4.10 -10.97
C GLN A 724 32.95 3.63 -9.92
N PHE A 725 33.36 3.65 -8.66
CA PHE A 725 32.50 3.49 -7.50
C PHE A 725 32.58 4.76 -6.67
N ILE A 726 31.43 5.27 -6.23
CA ILE A 726 31.31 6.42 -5.36
C ILE A 726 30.53 6.00 -4.12
N ALA A 727 31.00 6.39 -2.94
CA ALA A 727 30.25 6.22 -1.70
C ALA A 727 29.76 7.58 -1.21
N LEU A 728 28.48 7.64 -0.86
CA LEU A 728 27.79 8.77 -0.23
C LEU A 728 27.19 8.32 1.10
N SER A 729 26.89 9.28 1.98
CA SER A 729 26.05 9.05 3.16
C SER A 729 24.78 9.88 3.08
N LEU A 730 23.64 9.27 3.41
CA LEU A 730 22.32 9.86 3.45
C LEU A 730 21.90 10.08 4.91
N ASP A 731 21.42 11.30 5.20
CA ASP A 731 20.67 11.59 6.42
C ASP A 731 19.18 11.35 6.15
N LEU A 732 18.70 10.14 6.51
CA LEU A 732 17.32 9.74 6.29
C LEU A 732 16.46 10.17 7.49
N ASN A 733 15.58 11.12 7.22
CA ASN A 733 14.51 11.49 8.14
C ASN A 733 13.24 10.71 7.83
N THR A 734 12.35 10.74 8.80
CA THR A 734 11.14 9.95 8.88
C THR A 734 10.00 10.95 9.03
N ILE A 735 9.07 10.96 8.09
CA ILE A 735 7.88 11.81 8.08
C ILE A 735 6.59 10.97 8.09
N PRO A 736 5.52 11.42 8.78
CA PRO A 736 4.24 10.71 8.77
C PRO A 736 3.64 10.64 7.35
N VAL A 737 3.03 9.50 7.01
CA VAL A 737 2.30 9.31 5.76
C VAL A 737 0.81 9.31 6.02
N VAL A 738 0.07 9.98 5.15
CA VAL A 738 -1.37 9.80 5.00
C VAL A 738 -1.60 9.33 3.57
N ALA A 739 -2.03 8.08 3.40
CA ALA A 739 -2.43 7.58 2.09
C ALA A 739 -3.90 7.91 1.86
N PRO A 740 -4.30 8.43 0.68
CA PRO A 740 -5.70 8.53 0.33
C PRO A 740 -6.30 7.12 0.27
N THR A 741 -7.39 6.88 0.99
CA THR A 741 -8.10 5.59 0.97
C THR A 741 -9.24 5.57 -0.04
N VAL A 742 -9.61 6.74 -0.57
CA VAL A 742 -10.73 6.97 -1.48
C VAL A 742 -10.39 8.19 -2.34
N GLU A 743 -10.58 8.09 -3.65
CA GLU A 743 -10.45 9.20 -4.59
C GLU A 743 -11.79 9.43 -5.31
N THR A 744 -12.12 10.70 -5.56
CA THR A 744 -13.30 11.02 -6.39
C THR A 744 -12.99 10.79 -7.87
N PRO A 745 -13.99 10.48 -8.72
CA PRO A 745 -13.76 10.29 -10.15
C PRO A 745 -13.05 11.48 -10.83
N PRO A 746 -12.11 11.25 -11.76
CA PRO A 746 -11.36 12.31 -12.42
C PRO A 746 -12.28 13.20 -13.27
N THR A 747 -12.03 14.51 -13.24
CA THR A 747 -12.67 15.50 -14.13
C THR A 747 -11.73 15.83 -15.29
N PHE A 748 -12.22 15.85 -16.53
CA PHE A 748 -11.39 16.07 -17.71
C PHE A 748 -11.41 17.54 -18.15
N ASP A 749 -10.22 18.13 -18.29
CA ASP A 749 -10.02 19.39 -19.00
C ASP A 749 -9.69 19.10 -20.48
N ILE A 750 -10.44 19.71 -21.40
CA ILE A 750 -10.13 19.67 -22.84
C ILE A 750 -10.44 21.05 -23.42
N GLU A 751 -9.41 21.83 -23.72
CA GLU A 751 -9.57 23.19 -24.23
C GLU A 751 -10.33 23.28 -25.58
N GLU A 752 -10.53 22.20 -26.35
CA GLU A 752 -11.54 22.15 -27.44
C GLU A 752 -12.12 20.73 -27.66
N PRO A 753 -13.45 20.50 -27.57
CA PRO A 753 -14.00 19.14 -27.55
C PRO A 753 -14.47 18.61 -28.93
N PRO A 754 -14.25 17.31 -29.22
CA PRO A 754 -15.15 16.54 -30.09
C PRO A 754 -16.36 16.04 -29.29
N SER A 755 -17.41 16.87 -29.18
CA SER A 755 -18.82 16.52 -28.86
C SER A 755 -19.12 15.48 -27.74
N GLY A 756 -19.06 15.89 -26.46
CA GLY A 756 -19.70 15.27 -25.26
C GLY A 756 -18.76 15.04 -24.05
N PRO A 757 -19.25 14.60 -22.86
CA PRO A 757 -20.04 15.31 -21.82
C PRO A 757 -19.22 16.37 -21.00
N VAL A 758 -19.79 16.88 -19.89
CA VAL A 758 -19.54 18.18 -19.20
C VAL A 758 -18.07 18.52 -18.88
N LEU A 759 -17.71 19.77 -19.23
CA LEU A 759 -16.44 20.47 -19.10
C LEU A 759 -16.24 21.02 -17.67
N SER A 760 -15.14 20.71 -16.97
CA SER A 760 -14.68 21.45 -15.78
C SER A 760 -13.38 20.90 -15.20
N SER A 761 -12.60 21.75 -14.54
CA SER A 761 -11.47 21.36 -13.68
C SER A 761 -11.93 21.32 -12.22
N ALA A 762 -11.55 20.28 -11.47
CA ALA A 762 -11.70 20.25 -10.01
C ALA A 762 -10.75 21.26 -9.38
N ASP A 763 -11.20 21.92 -8.31
CA ASP A 763 -10.48 23.06 -7.74
C ASP A 763 -10.35 22.99 -6.21
N ASP A 764 -11.48 22.97 -5.49
CA ASP A 764 -11.45 23.11 -4.02
C ASP A 764 -12.43 22.15 -3.33
N PRO A 765 -11.99 21.38 -2.31
CA PRO A 765 -12.85 20.56 -1.49
C PRO A 765 -13.21 21.20 -0.15
N ALA A 766 -14.45 20.98 0.31
CA ALA A 766 -14.88 21.25 1.68
C ALA A 766 -15.52 20.02 2.32
N ILE A 767 -15.10 19.69 3.55
CA ILE A 767 -15.61 18.53 4.28
C ILE A 767 -16.72 18.96 5.24
N TYR A 768 -17.93 18.45 5.04
CA TYR A 768 -19.03 18.59 5.98
C TYR A 768 -19.15 17.34 6.87
N VAL A 769 -18.75 17.47 8.14
CA VAL A 769 -18.98 16.46 9.18
C VAL A 769 -20.46 16.43 9.60
N HIS A 770 -21.11 15.29 9.42
CA HIS A 770 -22.51 15.12 9.79
C HIS A 770 -22.69 15.09 11.33
N PRO A 771 -23.68 15.81 11.90
CA PRO A 771 -23.71 16.17 13.32
C PRO A 771 -23.95 15.01 14.30
N THR A 772 -24.48 13.88 13.83
CA THR A 772 -24.82 12.74 14.69
C THR A 772 -24.33 11.39 14.18
N ASP A 773 -23.74 11.35 12.99
CA ASP A 773 -23.36 10.11 12.31
C ASP A 773 -22.28 10.45 11.29
N SER A 774 -21.02 10.32 11.69
CA SER A 774 -19.87 10.73 10.88
C SER A 774 -19.73 9.94 9.57
N SER A 775 -20.30 8.73 9.48
CA SER A 775 -20.31 7.93 8.24
C SER A 775 -21.12 8.59 7.12
N ARG A 776 -22.03 9.49 7.47
CA ARG A 776 -22.91 10.24 6.55
C ARG A 776 -22.38 11.63 6.17
N SER A 777 -21.12 11.92 6.49
CA SER A 777 -20.45 13.17 6.13
C SER A 777 -20.31 13.32 4.61
N LEU A 778 -20.03 14.54 4.16
CA LEU A 778 -19.98 14.89 2.75
C LEU A 778 -18.64 15.52 2.38
N VAL A 779 -18.20 15.27 1.15
CA VAL A 779 -17.17 16.06 0.48
C VAL A 779 -17.87 16.91 -0.58
N ILE A 780 -17.77 18.24 -0.45
CA ILE A 780 -18.35 19.20 -1.39
C ILE A 780 -17.21 19.77 -2.21
N THR A 781 -17.21 19.57 -3.52
CA THR A 781 -16.15 20.05 -4.40
C THR A 781 -16.65 21.17 -5.29
N ALA A 782 -15.84 22.22 -5.43
CA ALA A 782 -16.02 23.24 -6.44
C ALA A 782 -15.31 22.82 -7.73
N LEU A 783 -16.01 23.02 -8.84
CA LEU A 783 -15.51 22.73 -10.18
C LEU A 783 -15.45 24.05 -10.95
N LYS A 784 -14.24 24.46 -11.37
CA LYS A 784 -14.01 25.63 -12.23
C LYS A 784 -14.87 25.49 -13.49
N ASN A 785 -15.83 26.39 -13.66
CA ASN A 785 -16.88 26.41 -14.71
C ASN A 785 -17.93 25.26 -14.66
N GLY A 786 -17.85 24.36 -13.69
CA GLY A 786 -18.74 23.20 -13.51
C GLY A 786 -19.75 23.32 -12.35
N GLY A 787 -19.54 24.28 -11.44
CA GLY A 787 -20.41 24.53 -10.29
C GLY A 787 -19.96 23.76 -9.04
N LEU A 788 -20.87 23.02 -8.37
CA LEU A 788 -20.53 22.18 -7.22
C LEU A 788 -20.89 20.71 -7.45
N GLN A 789 -20.10 19.81 -6.89
CA GLN A 789 -20.47 18.41 -6.68
C GLN A 789 -20.48 18.08 -5.19
N VAL A 790 -21.31 17.11 -4.82
CA VAL A 790 -21.44 16.61 -3.45
C VAL A 790 -21.26 15.11 -3.50
N HIS A 791 -20.28 14.61 -2.75
CA HIS A 791 -19.94 13.20 -2.64
C HIS A 791 -20.13 12.72 -1.20
N ASP A 792 -20.36 11.43 -1.00
CA ASP A 792 -20.17 10.83 0.34
C ASP A 792 -18.70 10.46 0.60
N LEU A 793 -18.43 9.90 1.78
CA LEU A 793 -17.08 9.49 2.18
C LEU A 793 -16.54 8.27 1.40
N GLN A 794 -17.35 7.65 0.53
CA GLN A 794 -16.95 6.59 -0.38
C GLN A 794 -16.60 7.14 -1.77
N GLY A 795 -16.68 8.46 -1.98
CA GLY A 795 -16.42 9.09 -3.27
C GLY A 795 -17.61 9.03 -4.23
N GLU A 796 -18.78 8.56 -3.78
CA GLU A 796 -19.97 8.44 -4.62
C GLU A 796 -20.70 9.78 -4.75
N LEU A 797 -20.96 10.17 -6.01
CA LEU A 797 -21.64 11.42 -6.34
C LEU A 797 -23.12 11.39 -5.91
N LEU A 798 -23.48 12.23 -4.95
CA LEU A 798 -24.85 12.39 -4.44
C LEU A 798 -25.64 13.52 -5.14
N GLN A 799 -24.96 14.59 -5.52
CA GLN A 799 -25.58 15.76 -6.14
C GLN A 799 -24.61 16.54 -7.03
N THR A 800 -25.11 17.03 -8.15
CA THR A 800 -24.44 18.04 -8.98
C THR A 800 -25.27 19.32 -9.01
N ILE A 801 -24.63 20.46 -8.79
CA ILE A 801 -25.17 21.81 -9.01
C ILE A 801 -24.39 22.41 -10.17
N ALA A 802 -24.86 22.16 -11.38
CA ALA A 802 -24.23 22.64 -12.62
C ALA A 802 -25.02 23.80 -13.24
N PRO A 803 -24.35 24.67 -14.02
CA PRO A 803 -25.05 25.62 -14.87
C PRO A 803 -25.77 24.96 -16.05
N ASP A 804 -26.71 25.69 -16.67
CA ASP A 804 -27.32 25.29 -17.96
C ASP A 804 -26.31 25.37 -19.13
N SER A 805 -25.28 26.22 -19.01
CA SER A 805 -24.15 26.40 -19.94
C SER A 805 -22.86 26.74 -19.16
N PRO A 806 -21.67 26.31 -19.59
CA PRO A 806 -20.40 26.65 -18.89
C PRO A 806 -20.15 28.16 -18.69
N GLU A 807 -20.79 29.01 -19.49
CA GLU A 807 -20.70 30.48 -19.36
C GLU A 807 -21.61 31.05 -18.24
N ASP A 808 -22.55 30.27 -17.68
CA ASP A 808 -23.60 30.75 -16.79
C ASP A 808 -23.25 30.67 -15.29
N LEU A 809 -22.15 29.98 -14.92
CA LEU A 809 -21.71 29.83 -13.53
C LEU A 809 -20.22 29.56 -13.45
N ARG A 810 -19.51 30.28 -12.57
CA ARG A 810 -18.06 30.12 -12.36
C ARG A 810 -17.73 30.12 -10.88
N TYR A 811 -18.00 29.01 -10.21
CA TYR A 811 -17.51 28.81 -8.85
C TYR A 811 -16.02 28.43 -8.86
N ASN A 812 -15.31 28.86 -7.82
CA ASN A 812 -13.87 28.61 -7.66
C ASN A 812 -13.61 27.80 -6.40
N ASN A 813 -13.74 28.43 -5.23
CA ASN A 813 -13.55 27.78 -3.94
C ASN A 813 -14.88 27.61 -3.20
N VAL A 814 -14.93 26.67 -2.26
CA VAL A 814 -16.06 26.39 -1.39
C VAL A 814 -15.59 26.09 0.03
N ASP A 815 -16.27 26.64 1.03
CA ASP A 815 -16.02 26.29 2.42
C ASP A 815 -17.33 26.06 3.18
N THR A 816 -17.29 25.29 4.26
CA THR A 816 -18.45 25.00 5.11
C THR A 816 -18.54 25.96 6.30
N LEU A 817 -19.74 26.08 6.85
CA LEU A 817 -19.98 26.85 8.05
C LEU A 817 -21.09 26.19 8.88
N TYR A 818 -20.77 25.89 10.13
CA TYR A 818 -21.72 25.26 11.06
C TYR A 818 -22.54 26.26 11.87
N GLU A 819 -23.72 25.83 12.29
CA GLU A 819 -24.55 26.49 13.29
C GLU A 819 -25.00 27.94 12.98
N PHE A 820 -25.16 28.29 11.71
CA PHE A 820 -25.69 29.61 11.33
C PHE A 820 -27.15 29.78 11.76
N ASN A 821 -27.50 30.94 12.31
CA ASN A 821 -28.88 31.23 12.73
C ASN A 821 -29.68 31.89 11.59
N LEU A 822 -30.63 31.14 11.01
CA LEU A 822 -31.51 31.59 9.94
C LEU A 822 -32.97 31.52 10.42
N GLY A 823 -33.64 32.66 10.59
CA GLY A 823 -35.05 32.70 11.00
C GLY A 823 -35.31 32.12 12.39
N GLY A 824 -34.29 31.99 13.25
CA GLY A 824 -34.38 31.34 14.56
C GLY A 824 -34.10 29.84 14.54
N GLU A 825 -33.77 29.26 13.39
CA GLU A 825 -33.31 27.89 13.22
C GLU A 825 -31.79 27.86 13.01
N THR A 826 -31.14 26.85 13.58
CA THR A 826 -29.72 26.58 13.35
C THR A 826 -29.57 25.75 12.08
N VAL A 827 -28.77 26.22 11.13
CA VAL A 827 -28.51 25.57 9.84
C VAL A 827 -27.02 25.57 9.51
N ASP A 828 -26.57 24.54 8.82
CA ASP A 828 -25.20 24.48 8.30
C ASP A 828 -25.19 24.92 6.83
N LEU A 829 -24.10 25.58 6.42
CA LEU A 829 -23.96 26.21 5.13
C LEU A 829 -22.75 25.67 4.37
N ALA A 830 -22.86 25.65 3.04
CA ALA A 830 -21.73 25.62 2.12
C ALA A 830 -21.72 26.95 1.34
N ILE A 831 -20.57 27.61 1.27
CA ILE A 831 -20.43 28.94 0.69
C ILE A 831 -19.36 28.88 -0.37
N ALA A 832 -19.72 29.20 -1.61
CA ALA A 832 -18.80 29.24 -2.74
C ALA A 832 -18.57 30.67 -3.22
N SER A 833 -17.36 30.97 -3.69
CA SER A 833 -17.09 32.19 -4.46
C SER A 833 -17.74 32.10 -5.84
N ASP A 834 -18.28 33.21 -6.34
CA ASP A 834 -18.87 33.32 -7.67
C ASP A 834 -18.10 34.34 -8.50
N ARG A 835 -17.18 33.84 -9.32
CA ARG A 835 -16.31 34.65 -10.20
C ARG A 835 -17.09 35.38 -11.28
N LEU A 836 -18.21 34.81 -11.74
CA LEU A 836 -18.99 35.38 -12.83
C LEU A 836 -19.72 36.65 -12.38
N ASN A 837 -20.24 36.65 -11.15
CA ASN A 837 -21.00 37.78 -10.61
C ASN A 837 -20.23 38.60 -9.57
N ASP A 838 -18.95 38.30 -9.35
CA ASP A 838 -18.10 38.90 -8.31
C ASP A 838 -18.79 38.94 -6.93
N THR A 839 -19.30 37.78 -6.50
CA THR A 839 -20.10 37.64 -5.27
C THR A 839 -19.89 36.28 -4.62
N ILE A 840 -20.76 35.90 -3.67
CA ILE A 840 -20.77 34.55 -3.06
C ILE A 840 -22.13 33.87 -3.27
N ALA A 841 -22.10 32.55 -3.42
CA ALA A 841 -23.27 31.69 -3.43
C ALA A 841 -23.37 30.89 -2.12
N ILE A 842 -24.54 30.90 -1.49
CA ILE A 842 -24.78 30.32 -0.17
C ILE A 842 -25.82 29.22 -0.26
N TYR A 843 -25.45 28.02 0.20
CA TYR A 843 -26.27 26.82 0.20
C TYR A 843 -26.53 26.34 1.62
N ARG A 844 -27.77 25.94 1.91
CA ARG A 844 -28.09 25.18 3.13
C ARG A 844 -27.72 23.72 2.89
N ILE A 845 -27.02 23.12 3.84
CA ILE A 845 -26.75 21.69 3.90
C ILE A 845 -27.91 21.03 4.67
N ASP A 846 -28.54 20.02 4.06
CA ASP A 846 -29.55 19.19 4.75
C ASP A 846 -28.91 17.87 5.21
N PRO A 847 -28.74 17.63 6.53
CA PRO A 847 -28.10 16.41 7.03
C PRO A 847 -28.91 15.15 6.73
N GLU A 848 -30.25 15.26 6.61
CA GLU A 848 -31.11 14.10 6.40
C GLU A 848 -31.10 13.68 4.93
N THR A 849 -31.25 14.62 4.00
CA THR A 849 -31.26 14.31 2.57
C THR A 849 -29.86 14.27 1.96
N ARG A 850 -28.85 14.81 2.65
CA ARG A 850 -27.48 14.98 2.16
C ARG A 850 -27.42 15.82 0.86
N GLN A 851 -28.25 16.86 0.79
CA GLN A 851 -28.35 17.74 -0.38
C GLN A 851 -28.18 19.22 -0.01
N LEU A 852 -27.64 19.98 -0.95
CA LEU A 852 -27.46 21.43 -0.92
C LEU A 852 -28.65 22.16 -1.55
N THR A 853 -29.14 23.20 -0.88
CA THR A 853 -30.22 24.07 -1.37
C THR A 853 -29.79 25.54 -1.37
N ASN A 854 -29.82 26.22 -2.53
CA ASN A 854 -29.42 27.63 -2.62
C ASN A 854 -30.36 28.54 -1.81
N ILE A 855 -29.77 29.27 -0.85
CA ILE A 855 -30.45 30.22 0.03
C ILE A 855 -29.82 31.63 -0.01
N THR A 856 -29.09 31.92 -1.06
CA THR A 856 -28.56 33.26 -1.36
C THR A 856 -29.70 34.26 -1.53
N ALA A 857 -29.60 35.45 -0.92
CA ALA A 857 -30.55 36.53 -1.13
C ALA A 857 -30.49 37.05 -2.57
N SER A 858 -31.64 37.34 -3.18
CA SER A 858 -31.74 37.80 -4.58
C SER A 858 -31.14 39.20 -4.85
N GLY A 859 -30.59 39.84 -3.83
CA GLY A 859 -29.92 41.14 -3.91
C GLY A 859 -28.69 41.18 -3.02
N ILE A 860 -28.08 40.01 -2.78
CA ILE A 860 -26.72 39.96 -2.21
C ILE A 860 -25.80 40.81 -3.08
N LEU A 861 -24.83 41.48 -2.45
CA LEU A 861 -23.81 42.37 -3.02
C LEU A 861 -23.73 42.37 -4.56
N GLU A 862 -23.93 43.54 -5.18
CA GLU A 862 -23.84 43.71 -6.64
C GLU A 862 -22.44 43.37 -7.19
N THR A 863 -21.39 43.60 -6.37
CA THR A 863 -19.99 43.27 -6.65
C THR A 863 -19.21 43.40 -5.32
N ILE A 864 -18.23 42.52 -5.08
CA ILE A 864 -17.35 42.57 -3.91
C ILE A 864 -16.20 43.57 -4.13
N PHE A 865 -15.55 43.54 -5.30
CA PHE A 865 -14.34 44.33 -5.57
C PHE A 865 -14.57 45.54 -6.50
N GLY A 866 -15.79 45.71 -7.01
CA GLY A 866 -16.21 46.87 -7.80
C GLY A 866 -15.76 46.85 -9.26
N VAL A 867 -15.17 45.75 -9.72
CA VAL A 867 -14.69 45.56 -11.10
C VAL A 867 -15.19 44.20 -11.59
N ASP A 868 -16.22 44.24 -12.45
CA ASP A 868 -16.69 43.07 -13.20
C ASP A 868 -16.03 43.11 -14.60
N ASP A 869 -14.75 42.78 -14.64
CA ASP A 869 -13.94 42.67 -15.86
C ASP A 869 -13.56 41.23 -16.20
N SER A 870 -14.15 40.25 -15.48
CA SER A 870 -13.87 38.81 -15.54
C SER A 870 -12.45 38.37 -15.13
N GLU A 871 -11.57 39.30 -14.75
CA GLU A 871 -10.18 39.07 -14.34
C GLU A 871 -9.98 39.36 -12.84
N GLN A 872 -10.57 40.45 -12.32
CA GLN A 872 -10.39 40.94 -10.95
C GLN A 872 -11.60 40.68 -10.03
N THR A 873 -12.13 39.46 -10.04
CA THR A 873 -13.36 39.05 -9.32
C THR A 873 -13.10 38.11 -8.12
N ALA A 874 -14.15 37.77 -7.38
CA ALA A 874 -14.13 36.84 -6.23
C ALA A 874 -13.47 35.49 -6.55
N TYR A 875 -12.49 35.06 -5.75
CA TYR A 875 -11.65 33.88 -6.03
C TYR A 875 -11.62 32.88 -4.86
N GLY A 876 -10.64 32.94 -3.96
CA GLY A 876 -10.60 32.16 -2.71
C GLY A 876 -11.75 32.47 -1.75
N VAL A 877 -12.19 31.49 -0.95
CA VAL A 877 -13.21 31.69 0.11
C VAL A 877 -12.90 30.91 1.39
N ALA A 878 -13.10 31.53 2.56
CA ALA A 878 -13.13 30.82 3.85
C ALA A 878 -14.09 31.47 4.84
N ASN A 879 -14.67 30.66 5.73
CA ASN A 879 -15.71 31.10 6.66
C ASN A 879 -15.19 31.23 8.10
N TYR A 880 -15.82 32.09 8.88
CA TYR A 880 -15.39 32.40 10.25
C TYR A 880 -16.58 32.72 11.16
N ILE A 881 -16.68 32.02 12.30
CA ILE A 881 -17.50 32.45 13.42
C ILE A 881 -16.58 33.05 14.48
N SER A 882 -16.74 34.34 14.72
CA SER A 882 -15.96 35.05 15.73
C SER A 882 -16.26 34.48 17.12
N PRO A 883 -15.27 33.90 17.83
CA PRO A 883 -15.46 33.43 19.21
C PRO A 883 -15.65 34.61 20.18
N ILE A 884 -15.33 35.83 19.73
CA ILE A 884 -15.47 37.07 20.51
C ILE A 884 -16.89 37.64 20.39
N SER A 885 -17.41 37.75 19.17
CA SER A 885 -18.68 38.44 18.91
C SER A 885 -19.86 37.51 18.64
N GLY A 886 -19.61 36.23 18.33
CA GLY A 886 -20.61 35.26 17.88
C GLY A 886 -21.18 35.58 16.50
N LYS A 887 -20.57 36.51 15.76
CA LYS A 887 -20.96 36.87 14.40
C LYS A 887 -20.23 36.02 13.38
N THR A 888 -20.89 35.84 12.25
CA THR A 888 -20.42 35.04 11.13
C THR A 888 -19.87 35.92 10.02
N TYR A 889 -18.74 35.52 9.45
CA TYR A 889 -18.08 36.19 8.35
C TYR A 889 -17.65 35.19 7.27
N ALA A 890 -17.52 35.68 6.04
CA ALA A 890 -16.80 35.02 4.95
C ALA A 890 -15.65 35.95 4.50
N PHE A 891 -14.48 35.38 4.24
CA PHE A 891 -13.36 36.05 3.58
C PHE A 891 -13.34 35.63 2.13
N VAL A 892 -13.14 36.59 1.23
CA VAL A 892 -13.09 36.37 -0.22
C VAL A 892 -11.84 37.05 -0.76
N THR A 893 -10.99 36.34 -1.50
CA THR A 893 -9.82 36.93 -2.18
C THR A 893 -10.19 37.42 -3.57
N GLN A 894 -9.32 38.26 -4.15
CA GLN A 894 -9.48 38.81 -5.48
C GLN A 894 -8.56 38.11 -6.48
N SER A 895 -9.13 37.57 -7.56
CA SER A 895 -8.39 37.08 -8.73
C SER A 895 -7.55 38.21 -9.33
N ASP A 896 -6.36 37.90 -9.83
CA ASP A 896 -5.32 38.81 -10.36
C ASP A 896 -5.01 40.05 -9.50
N GLY A 897 -5.44 40.02 -8.25
CA GLY A 897 -5.53 41.16 -7.36
C GLY A 897 -4.74 40.94 -6.09
N ASN A 898 -4.78 41.93 -5.21
CA ASN A 898 -4.08 41.89 -3.93
C ASN A 898 -5.01 42.18 -2.75
N GLN A 899 -6.32 42.10 -2.97
CA GLN A 899 -7.35 42.48 -2.01
C GLN A 899 -8.05 41.25 -1.42
N ILE A 900 -8.44 41.35 -0.15
CA ILE A 900 -9.22 40.32 0.54
C ILE A 900 -10.38 41.01 1.25
N ALA A 901 -11.61 40.71 0.84
CA ALA A 901 -12.82 41.25 1.45
C ALA A 901 -13.29 40.38 2.61
N GLN A 902 -13.66 41.01 3.72
CA GLN A 902 -14.35 40.36 4.83
C GLN A 902 -15.83 40.77 4.80
N LEU A 903 -16.70 39.79 4.67
CA LEU A 903 -18.15 39.94 4.56
C LEU A 903 -18.81 39.46 5.86
N GLU A 904 -19.67 40.26 6.49
CA GLU A 904 -20.56 39.78 7.56
C GLU A 904 -21.80 39.12 6.95
N LEU A 905 -22.08 37.87 7.33
CA LEU A 905 -23.26 37.12 6.88
C LEU A 905 -24.47 37.42 7.77
N ILE A 906 -25.63 37.65 7.16
CA ILE A 906 -26.82 38.19 7.83
C ILE A 906 -28.08 37.46 7.36
N ASP A 907 -28.91 37.00 8.28
CA ASP A 907 -30.29 36.59 7.97
C ASP A 907 -31.10 37.81 7.49
N ASN A 908 -31.58 37.78 6.25
CA ASN A 908 -32.36 38.87 5.68
C ASN A 908 -33.82 38.93 6.19
N GLY A 909 -34.21 37.99 7.06
CA GLY A 909 -35.56 37.87 7.63
C GLY A 909 -36.59 37.26 6.69
N ALA A 910 -36.17 36.76 5.53
CA ALA A 910 -37.01 36.12 4.52
C ALA A 910 -36.58 34.66 4.25
N GLY A 911 -35.81 34.05 5.16
CA GLY A 911 -35.30 32.68 5.03
C GLY A 911 -34.18 32.56 3.98
N LYS A 912 -33.44 33.65 3.76
CA LYS A 912 -32.28 33.73 2.86
C LYS A 912 -31.15 34.47 3.57
N VAL A 913 -29.92 34.21 3.15
CA VAL A 913 -28.71 34.84 3.70
C VAL A 913 -28.25 35.97 2.78
N ASP A 914 -27.99 37.13 3.38
CA ASP A 914 -27.41 38.31 2.75
C ASP A 914 -26.02 38.59 3.34
N ALA A 915 -25.23 39.46 2.71
CA ALA A 915 -23.87 39.77 3.12
C ALA A 915 -23.57 41.26 3.01
N ARG A 916 -22.65 41.75 3.86
CA ARG A 916 -22.11 43.12 3.73
C ARG A 916 -20.61 43.15 3.96
N ILE A 917 -19.89 43.91 3.15
CA ILE A 917 -18.46 44.15 3.35
C ILE A 917 -18.26 44.96 4.65
N VAL A 918 -17.48 44.41 5.58
CA VAL A 918 -17.12 45.05 6.85
C VAL A 918 -15.65 45.48 6.91
N ARG A 919 -14.80 44.87 6.09
CA ARG A 919 -13.37 45.19 6.00
C ARG A 919 -12.81 44.73 4.64
N VAL A 920 -11.79 45.42 4.14
CA VAL A 920 -11.01 45.02 2.96
C VAL A 920 -9.54 45.12 3.33
N LEU A 921 -8.84 43.99 3.24
CA LEU A 921 -7.42 43.83 3.48
C LEU A 921 -6.64 43.89 2.17
N THR A 922 -5.34 44.11 2.25
CA THR A 922 -4.44 44.05 1.10
C THR A 922 -3.13 43.37 1.45
N VAL A 923 -2.64 42.50 0.57
CA VAL A 923 -1.25 42.01 0.59
C VAL A 923 -0.33 42.94 -0.22
N PRO A 924 0.98 43.02 0.09
CA PRO A 924 1.94 43.77 -0.71
C PRO A 924 2.03 43.28 -2.16
N VAL A 925 2.10 44.21 -3.11
CA VAL A 925 2.39 43.88 -4.52
C VAL A 925 3.91 43.71 -4.70
N PRO A 926 4.40 42.58 -5.22
CA PRO A 926 5.83 42.36 -5.47
C PRO A 926 6.42 43.41 -6.42
N THR A 927 7.65 43.86 -6.15
CA THR A 927 8.33 44.88 -6.99
C THR A 927 9.19 44.27 -8.10
N ASP A 928 9.32 42.96 -8.13
CA ASP A 928 10.19 42.18 -9.03
C ASP A 928 9.45 41.60 -10.24
N GLY A 929 8.17 41.94 -10.41
CA GLY A 929 7.37 41.56 -11.58
C GLY A 929 6.51 40.32 -11.39
N ARG A 930 6.59 39.66 -10.22
CA ARG A 930 5.65 38.60 -9.83
C ARG A 930 4.24 39.13 -9.69
N GLU A 931 3.27 38.27 -9.96
CA GLU A 931 1.86 38.61 -9.87
C GLU A 931 1.42 38.68 -8.40
N PRO A 932 0.51 39.59 -8.03
CA PRO A 932 0.11 39.77 -6.64
C PRO A 932 -0.99 38.79 -6.19
N LEU A 933 -1.32 37.79 -7.02
CA LEU A 933 -2.45 36.87 -6.93
C LEU A 933 -2.56 36.16 -5.57
N THR A 934 -3.80 35.99 -5.10
CA THR A 934 -4.13 35.32 -3.83
C THR A 934 -5.32 34.41 -4.00
N GLU A 935 -5.17 33.12 -3.69
CA GLU A 935 -6.24 32.12 -3.71
C GLU A 935 -6.41 31.50 -2.32
N GLY A 936 -5.38 30.78 -1.87
CA GLY A 936 -5.35 30.08 -0.58
C GLY A 936 -5.82 30.93 0.59
N VAL A 937 -6.90 30.49 1.26
CA VAL A 937 -7.44 31.20 2.42
C VAL A 937 -7.95 30.22 3.46
N VAL A 938 -7.53 30.42 4.71
CA VAL A 938 -8.04 29.61 5.85
C VAL A 938 -8.11 30.45 7.12
N VAL A 939 -9.09 30.14 7.97
CA VAL A 939 -9.29 30.84 9.24
C VAL A 939 -9.15 29.88 10.42
N ASP A 940 -8.28 30.26 11.36
CA ASP A 940 -8.20 29.66 12.69
C ASP A 940 -9.32 30.21 13.56
N ALA A 941 -10.37 29.40 13.75
CA ALA A 941 -11.56 29.80 14.49
C ALA A 941 -11.32 29.89 16.01
N GLU A 942 -10.35 29.13 16.55
CA GLU A 942 -10.04 29.14 17.98
C GLU A 942 -9.20 30.36 18.37
N LEU A 943 -8.20 30.70 17.55
CA LEU A 943 -7.26 31.79 17.80
C LEU A 943 -7.66 33.11 17.13
N GLY A 944 -8.58 33.08 16.17
CA GLY A 944 -9.06 34.27 15.44
C GLY A 944 -8.03 34.83 14.47
N TYR A 945 -7.33 33.96 13.73
CA TYR A 945 -6.35 34.35 12.72
C TYR A 945 -6.79 33.94 11.32
N LEU A 946 -6.51 34.81 10.35
CA LEU A 946 -6.71 34.56 8.93
C LEU A 946 -5.34 34.32 8.29
N TYR A 947 -5.20 33.26 7.49
CA TYR A 947 -4.02 32.98 6.68
C TYR A 947 -4.37 33.13 5.20
N ILE A 948 -3.49 33.77 4.43
CA ILE A 948 -3.65 34.05 2.99
C ILE A 948 -2.41 33.61 2.24
N GLY A 949 -2.57 32.71 1.28
CA GLY A 949 -1.56 32.37 0.27
C GLY A 949 -1.49 33.47 -0.78
N GLN A 950 -0.30 34.04 -0.96
CA GLN A 950 0.02 34.85 -2.13
C GLN A 950 0.93 33.98 -3.00
N GLU A 951 0.39 33.52 -4.13
CA GLU A 951 0.86 32.34 -4.86
C GLU A 951 2.36 32.33 -5.12
N GLN A 952 2.90 33.41 -5.68
CA GLN A 952 4.32 33.51 -6.04
C GLN A 952 5.21 34.09 -4.91
N VAL A 953 4.67 34.30 -3.71
CA VAL A 953 5.34 35.05 -2.63
C VAL A 953 5.43 34.26 -1.32
N GLY A 954 4.34 33.71 -0.82
CA GLY A 954 4.28 33.02 0.47
C GLY A 954 2.99 33.27 1.25
N ILE A 955 2.99 32.92 2.54
CA ILE A 955 1.79 32.90 3.38
C ILE A 955 1.78 34.11 4.32
N TYR A 956 0.70 34.90 4.28
CA TYR A 956 0.44 36.02 5.19
C TYR A 956 -0.51 35.63 6.31
N LYS A 957 -0.30 36.20 7.49
CA LYS A 957 -1.16 36.08 8.66
C LYS A 957 -1.77 37.43 9.04
N PHE A 958 -3.09 37.47 9.20
CA PHE A 958 -3.88 38.60 9.67
C PHE A 958 -4.71 38.21 10.90
N SER A 959 -5.26 39.19 11.61
CA SER A 959 -6.37 38.94 12.53
C SER A 959 -7.67 38.77 11.74
N ALA A 960 -8.46 37.74 12.09
CA ALA A 960 -9.76 37.46 11.49
C ALA A 960 -10.89 38.37 12.03
N GLU A 961 -10.64 39.14 13.10
CA GLU A 961 -11.65 40.06 13.63
C GLU A 961 -11.78 41.30 12.74
N PRO A 962 -13.00 41.85 12.53
CA PRO A 962 -13.20 43.04 11.68
C PRO A 962 -12.51 44.30 12.22
N GLU A 963 -12.15 44.32 13.50
CA GLU A 963 -11.41 45.43 14.13
C GLU A 963 -9.91 45.08 14.34
N GLY A 964 -9.42 44.02 13.70
CA GLY A 964 -8.09 43.43 13.90
C GLY A 964 -6.90 44.17 13.29
N GLY A 965 -7.14 45.24 12.50
CA GLY A 965 -6.13 46.08 11.86
C GLY A 965 -5.55 45.50 10.57
N ASP A 966 -5.24 46.33 9.57
CA ASP A 966 -5.12 45.87 8.17
C ASP A 966 -3.72 45.38 7.73
N GLU A 967 -2.77 45.30 8.66
CA GLU A 967 -1.40 44.86 8.35
C GLU A 967 -1.24 43.34 8.53
N GLY A 968 -0.84 42.65 7.47
CA GLY A 968 -0.49 41.23 7.48
C GLY A 968 1.00 40.99 7.78
N VAL A 969 1.31 39.85 8.38
CA VAL A 969 2.68 39.39 8.62
C VAL A 969 2.98 38.21 7.72
N LEU A 970 4.03 38.29 6.90
CA LEU A 970 4.52 37.16 6.12
C LEU A 970 5.16 36.13 7.06
N ILE A 971 4.64 34.91 7.08
CA ILE A 971 5.05 33.85 8.03
C ILE A 971 5.88 32.74 7.36
N ASP A 972 5.76 32.56 6.05
CA ASP A 972 6.67 31.75 5.23
C ASP A 972 6.74 32.32 3.80
N VAL A 973 7.75 31.93 3.03
CA VAL A 973 8.01 32.40 1.67
C VAL A 973 8.16 31.26 0.68
N VAL A 974 7.71 31.49 -0.56
CA VAL A 974 8.03 30.63 -1.71
C VAL A 974 9.55 30.53 -1.86
N LYS A 975 10.03 29.30 -2.07
CA LYS A 975 11.43 28.91 -2.24
C LYS A 975 11.65 28.34 -3.65
N PRO A 976 12.90 28.08 -4.07
CA PRO A 976 13.19 27.47 -5.37
C PRO A 976 12.49 26.12 -5.55
N GLU A 977 12.32 25.73 -6.80
CA GLU A 977 11.73 24.46 -7.23
C GLU A 977 12.28 23.26 -6.46
N GLY A 978 11.39 22.35 -6.05
CA GLY A 978 11.70 21.20 -5.19
C GLY A 978 11.82 21.52 -3.69
N SER A 979 11.41 22.71 -3.24
CA SER A 979 11.34 23.06 -1.81
C SER A 979 9.98 22.72 -1.18
N ALA A 980 9.92 22.67 0.16
CA ALA A 980 8.68 22.40 0.90
C ALA A 980 7.55 23.45 0.76
N LEU A 981 7.82 24.61 0.14
CA LEU A 981 6.82 25.61 -0.23
C LEU A 981 7.30 26.26 -1.54
N GLU A 982 6.76 25.78 -2.64
CA GLU A 982 7.00 26.25 -3.99
C GLU A 982 5.84 27.14 -4.46
N ALA A 983 6.06 27.92 -5.52
CA ALA A 983 4.96 28.58 -6.20
C ALA A 983 4.23 27.54 -7.07
N ASP A 984 2.90 27.56 -7.15
CA ASP A 984 2.01 28.54 -6.53
C ASP A 984 1.52 28.10 -5.13
N VAL A 985 1.41 29.05 -4.18
CA VAL A 985 0.78 28.81 -2.87
C VAL A 985 -0.74 28.77 -3.03
N GLU A 986 -1.25 27.58 -3.26
CA GLU A 986 -2.66 27.26 -3.53
C GLU A 986 -3.50 27.09 -2.23
N GLY A 987 -4.33 26.06 -2.15
CA GLY A 987 -5.26 25.81 -1.05
C GLY A 987 -4.57 25.77 0.32
N LEU A 988 -5.19 26.37 1.34
CA LEU A 988 -4.70 26.33 2.72
C LEU A 988 -5.71 25.61 3.62
N ALA A 989 -5.22 24.75 4.51
CA ALA A 989 -6.05 24.05 5.49
C ALA A 989 -5.45 24.12 6.91
N LEU A 990 -6.28 23.89 7.92
CA LEU A 990 -5.86 23.81 9.33
C LEU A 990 -6.32 22.50 9.94
N TYR A 991 -5.37 21.71 10.44
CA TYR A 991 -5.65 20.56 11.29
C TYR A 991 -5.66 20.98 12.77
N TYR A 992 -6.80 20.77 13.45
CA TYR A 992 -6.95 21.02 14.88
C TYR A 992 -6.67 19.76 15.69
N GLY A 993 -5.56 19.75 16.43
CA GLY A 993 -5.20 18.72 17.39
C GLY A 993 -5.71 19.02 18.81
N ALA A 994 -5.56 18.05 19.72
CA ALA A 994 -6.03 18.19 21.10
C ALA A 994 -5.30 19.31 21.87
N ASN A 995 -6.03 20.03 22.73
CA ASN A 995 -5.49 21.07 23.62
C ASN A 995 -4.86 22.29 22.91
N GLY A 996 -5.36 22.65 21.73
CA GLY A 996 -4.91 23.84 20.99
C GLY A 996 -3.56 23.65 20.29
N THR A 997 -3.17 22.40 20.02
CA THR A 997 -2.11 22.07 19.07
C THR A 997 -2.70 21.93 17.67
N GLY A 998 -1.91 22.11 16.61
CA GLY A 998 -2.38 21.92 15.23
C GLY A 998 -1.27 22.23 14.23
N LEU A 999 -1.53 21.97 12.95
CA LEU A 999 -0.62 22.25 11.84
C LEU A 999 -1.38 23.00 10.72
N PRO A 1000 -0.82 24.09 10.17
CA PRO A 1000 -1.22 24.61 8.87
C PRO A 1000 -0.65 23.74 7.76
N ASP A 1001 -1.47 23.45 6.75
CA ASP A 1001 -1.10 22.65 5.59
C ASP A 1001 -1.38 23.41 4.28
N CYS A 1002 -0.59 23.16 3.25
CA CYS A 1002 -0.77 23.71 1.90
C CYS A 1002 -1.14 22.54 0.99
N LEU A 1003 -2.34 22.60 0.42
CA LEU A 1003 -2.81 21.63 -0.56
C LEU A 1003 -2.36 22.11 -1.94
N GLN A 1004 -1.76 21.20 -2.72
CA GLN A 1004 -1.42 21.43 -4.13
C GLN A 1004 -2.63 21.13 -5.00
#